data_AF-A0A143PHG8-F1
#
_entry.id   AF-A0A143PHG8-F1
#
_cell.length_a   1.000
_cell.length_b   1.000
_cell.length_c   1.000
_cell.angle_alpha   90.00
_cell.angle_beta   90.00
_cell.angle_gamma   90.00
#
_symmetry.space_group_name_H-M   'P 1'
#
loop_
_entity.id
_entity.type
_entity.pdbx_description
1 polymer ?
#
loop_
_entity_poly.entity_id
_entity_poly.type
_entity_poly.pdbx_seq_one_letter_code
_entity_poly.pdbx_strand_id
1 'polypeptide(L)'
;MRARLVSIALLASVVVALGAQEKPPSGPAPQRVDVTPMTAEAIAGSALSFTAAGIDQAGTRIDAKPSAWFAAPFDSAVADQQGTVTFYKPGVVTVGALINGKVGFAKVTVRRQPVVRIEIDAPKTTMSIGPGVALRAIAIAPSGEPVSDVEYVWRSESPGIASVDAAGLVTGVAPGTATIRASTEGASATATVRIGSGRVQRLSVQPPATSVRTGDVVRFSAAVTGAQEAGVRWSISGEGASIDADGVFVAEQPGSYLITAISADRAAVATVVVKPRNVQRALEVVGRAPAEEFQTLEQWIVGNYAYVTSAMAGRLWVYDISNPAAPLKVDSVAFDARILNDVSTTADGKVAVITREGASNRKNGIAFLDTSDPAHPRVASEYTATVSGGVHSAFIDGRFAYITDDATGSLRVIDFHDVTSPREVGRWAPDRQTQTFRSPEGDEFVGGLMLHDVQVRDGLLYAGWWRDGLIVLDVGNGIKGGSPQKPVLVSQLRFNYHELYGPGWLAGAHAVFRYNNYVFVGDEVFPAQFDLSSRDRIPVQGIVHVVDVTDIERPRRVATYDIPEAGAHNIWVEDDVMYMGYYNAGARVVDVSGELRGNLYRQGREIARLWTGDPKGWRPNLPFCWGAQPHKGLIYFNDINSGIWITKLPQLKKLTPTNTSQ
;
A
#
# COMPACT_ATOMS: atom_id res chain seq x y z
N MET A 1 -23.04 -25.46 -19.89
CA MET A 1 -23.21 -24.87 -21.24
C MET A 1 -23.91 -23.53 -21.08
N ARG A 2 -23.32 -22.45 -21.63
CA ARG A 2 -23.75 -21.03 -21.62
C ARG A 2 -23.50 -20.24 -20.33
N ALA A 3 -22.23 -19.92 -20.11
CA ALA A 3 -21.84 -18.65 -19.52
C ALA A 3 -22.32 -17.51 -20.44
N ARG A 4 -23.10 -16.57 -19.91
CA ARG A 4 -23.46 -15.31 -20.59
C ARG A 4 -23.42 -14.15 -19.59
N LEU A 5 -22.44 -13.27 -19.83
CA LEU A 5 -22.50 -11.81 -19.75
C LEU A 5 -23.28 -11.17 -18.59
N VAL A 6 -22.55 -10.73 -17.55
CA VAL A 6 -22.94 -9.57 -16.73
C VAL A 6 -21.64 -8.82 -16.36
N SER A 7 -21.21 -7.90 -17.23
CA SER A 7 -19.96 -7.12 -17.12
C SER A 7 -20.21 -5.63 -16.77
N ILE A 8 -21.31 -5.30 -16.07
CA ILE A 8 -21.94 -3.97 -16.15
C ILE A 8 -21.82 -3.11 -14.86
N ALA A 9 -21.41 -3.62 -13.69
CA ALA A 9 -21.68 -2.91 -12.42
C ALA A 9 -20.83 -1.65 -12.13
N LEU A 10 -19.49 -1.67 -12.29
CA LEU A 10 -18.66 -0.45 -12.10
C LEU A 10 -18.92 0.60 -13.19
N LEU A 11 -19.36 0.08 -14.33
CA LEU A 11 -19.65 0.85 -15.51
C LEU A 11 -21.04 1.50 -15.38
N ALA A 12 -21.99 0.85 -14.72
CA ALA A 12 -23.32 1.39 -14.44
C ALA A 12 -23.30 2.51 -13.40
N SER A 13 -22.47 2.46 -12.35
CA SER A 13 -22.36 3.57 -11.38
C SER A 13 -21.70 4.82 -11.98
N VAL A 14 -20.70 4.64 -12.86
CA VAL A 14 -20.10 5.73 -13.64
C VAL A 14 -21.03 6.22 -14.76
N VAL A 15 -21.81 5.35 -15.40
CA VAL A 15 -22.83 5.74 -16.40
C VAL A 15 -24.04 6.43 -15.77
N VAL A 16 -24.42 6.06 -14.54
CA VAL A 16 -25.46 6.75 -13.77
C VAL A 16 -24.93 8.10 -13.25
N ALA A 17 -23.67 8.20 -12.83
CA ALA A 17 -23.06 9.47 -12.42
C ALA A 17 -22.84 10.43 -13.62
N LEU A 18 -22.28 9.95 -14.73
CA LEU A 18 -22.12 10.72 -15.98
C LEU A 18 -23.48 11.07 -16.60
N GLY A 19 -24.45 10.17 -16.56
CA GLY A 19 -25.80 10.40 -17.09
C GLY A 19 -26.68 11.29 -16.22
N ALA A 20 -26.43 11.38 -14.91
CA ALA A 20 -27.11 12.30 -14.01
C ALA A 20 -26.49 13.71 -14.01
N GLN A 21 -25.27 13.87 -14.53
CA GLN A 21 -24.55 15.15 -14.65
C GLN A 21 -24.77 15.86 -16.00
N GLU A 22 -25.31 15.18 -17.02
CA GLU A 22 -25.56 15.79 -18.33
C GLU A 22 -26.83 16.65 -18.38
N LYS A 23 -26.74 17.77 -19.10
CA LYS A 23 -27.90 18.50 -19.63
C LYS A 23 -28.76 17.52 -20.47
N PRO A 24 -30.11 17.63 -20.49
CA PRO A 24 -30.96 16.74 -21.27
C PRO A 24 -30.46 16.61 -22.71
N PRO A 25 -30.37 15.37 -23.27
CA PRO A 25 -29.76 15.15 -24.58
C PRO A 25 -30.48 15.98 -25.65
N SER A 26 -29.72 16.75 -26.42
CA SER A 26 -30.26 17.67 -27.43
C SER A 26 -30.49 17.02 -28.81
N GLY A 27 -30.49 15.68 -28.89
CA GLY A 27 -30.57 14.94 -30.15
C GLY A 27 -31.15 13.52 -29.99
N PRO A 28 -31.42 12.81 -31.10
CA PRO A 28 -32.02 11.48 -31.08
C PRO A 28 -31.12 10.47 -30.34
N ALA A 29 -31.71 9.69 -29.45
CA ALA A 29 -31.02 8.63 -28.72
C ALA A 29 -30.72 7.44 -29.66
N PRO A 30 -29.48 6.96 -29.77
CA PRO A 30 -29.15 5.82 -30.61
C PRO A 30 -29.71 4.50 -30.04
N GLN A 31 -30.02 3.56 -30.92
CA GLN A 31 -30.33 2.17 -30.55
C GLN A 31 -29.10 1.47 -29.95
N ARG A 32 -27.92 1.70 -30.54
CA ARG A 32 -26.62 1.24 -30.02
C ARG A 32 -25.50 2.21 -30.37
N VAL A 33 -24.37 2.09 -29.67
CA VAL A 33 -23.14 2.83 -29.98
C VAL A 33 -22.06 1.82 -30.37
N ASP A 34 -21.49 1.98 -31.57
CA ASP A 34 -20.41 1.14 -32.08
C ASP A 34 -19.07 1.84 -31.80
N VAL A 35 -18.19 1.20 -31.04
CA VAL A 35 -16.83 1.69 -30.72
C VAL A 35 -15.82 0.94 -31.59
N THR A 36 -14.98 1.70 -32.31
CA THR A 36 -13.99 1.16 -33.27
C THR A 36 -12.57 1.55 -32.84
N PRO A 37 -11.63 0.58 -32.75
CA PRO A 37 -11.84 -0.86 -32.95
C PRO A 37 -12.64 -1.51 -31.80
N MET A 38 -13.49 -2.52 -32.11
CA MET A 38 -14.27 -3.24 -31.09
C MET A 38 -13.39 -4.13 -30.20
N THR A 39 -12.27 -4.61 -30.74
CA THR A 39 -11.22 -5.32 -30.00
C THR A 39 -9.84 -4.81 -30.42
N ALA A 40 -8.93 -4.65 -29.47
CA ALA A 40 -7.54 -4.26 -29.76
C ALA A 40 -6.54 -4.98 -28.86
N GLU A 41 -5.27 -4.93 -29.24
CA GLU A 41 -4.15 -5.26 -28.36
C GLU A 41 -3.29 -4.02 -28.12
N ALA A 42 -2.78 -3.87 -26.90
CA ALA A 42 -1.89 -2.78 -26.50
C ALA A 42 -0.72 -3.31 -25.67
N ILE A 43 0.31 -2.50 -25.48
CA ILE A 43 1.37 -2.75 -24.49
C ILE A 43 1.19 -1.75 -23.35
N ALA A 44 1.40 -2.15 -22.11
CA ALA A 44 1.41 -1.22 -20.98
C ALA A 44 2.38 -0.04 -21.24
N GLY A 45 1.93 1.19 -21.01
CA GLY A 45 2.59 2.45 -21.35
C GLY A 45 2.24 3.00 -22.76
N SER A 46 1.56 2.23 -23.62
CA SER A 46 1.11 2.70 -24.94
C SER A 46 -0.25 3.40 -24.88
N ALA A 47 -0.60 4.13 -25.93
CA ALA A 47 -1.94 4.69 -26.14
C ALA A 47 -2.53 4.24 -27.49
N LEU A 48 -3.85 4.06 -27.55
CA LEU A 48 -4.61 3.76 -28.76
C LEU A 48 -5.78 4.72 -28.91
N SER A 49 -6.07 5.18 -30.12
CA SER A 49 -7.25 6.01 -30.39
C SER A 49 -8.46 5.17 -30.79
N PHE A 50 -9.61 5.50 -30.22
CA PHE A 50 -10.91 4.92 -30.51
C PHE A 50 -11.83 5.97 -31.11
N THR A 51 -12.74 5.51 -31.96
CA THR A 51 -13.86 6.33 -32.48
C THR A 51 -15.17 5.66 -32.12
N ALA A 52 -16.24 6.45 -31.96
CA ALA A 52 -17.55 5.91 -31.65
C ALA A 52 -18.63 6.54 -32.52
N ALA A 53 -19.68 5.76 -32.79
CA ALA A 53 -20.79 6.17 -33.63
C ALA A 53 -22.12 5.66 -33.07
N GLY A 54 -23.11 6.55 -32.94
CA GLY A 54 -24.48 6.13 -32.64
C GLY A 54 -25.14 5.52 -33.88
N ILE A 55 -25.91 4.45 -33.70
CA ILE A 55 -26.70 3.81 -34.76
C ILE A 55 -28.17 3.83 -34.33
N ASP A 56 -29.05 4.34 -35.19
CA ASP A 56 -30.50 4.39 -34.94
C ASP A 56 -31.19 3.02 -35.18
N GLN A 57 -32.52 2.97 -34.98
CA GLN A 57 -33.30 1.74 -35.18
C GLN A 57 -33.30 1.23 -36.63
N ALA A 58 -33.09 2.11 -37.60
CA ALA A 58 -33.03 1.77 -39.03
C ALA A 58 -31.61 1.30 -39.45
N GLY A 59 -30.65 1.31 -38.53
CA GLY A 59 -29.25 0.98 -38.82
C GLY A 59 -28.45 2.14 -39.40
N THR A 60 -29.00 3.36 -39.41
CA THR A 60 -28.34 4.55 -39.94
C THR A 60 -27.43 5.19 -38.89
N ARG A 61 -26.28 5.70 -39.32
CA ARG A 61 -25.32 6.37 -38.45
C ARG A 61 -25.84 7.74 -38.03
N ILE A 62 -25.85 7.99 -36.73
CA ILE A 62 -26.13 9.30 -36.13
C ILE A 62 -24.83 10.08 -36.08
N ASP A 63 -24.85 11.30 -36.63
CA ASP A 63 -23.72 12.24 -36.57
C ASP A 63 -23.70 12.98 -35.23
N ALA A 64 -23.39 12.23 -34.16
CA ALA A 64 -23.25 12.75 -32.81
C ALA A 64 -21.90 12.30 -32.25
N LYS A 65 -21.15 13.26 -31.66
CA LYS A 65 -19.88 12.97 -31.00
C LYS A 65 -20.13 12.36 -29.61
N PRO A 66 -19.21 11.52 -29.11
CA PRO A 66 -19.25 11.09 -27.71
C PRO A 66 -19.21 12.27 -26.77
N SER A 67 -20.11 12.26 -25.79
CA SER A 67 -20.12 13.22 -24.70
C SER A 67 -19.17 12.81 -23.58
N ALA A 68 -18.84 11.51 -23.47
CA ALA A 68 -17.81 11.00 -22.58
C ALA A 68 -17.12 9.76 -23.17
N TRP A 69 -15.84 9.60 -22.82
CA TRP A 69 -15.05 8.38 -22.97
C TRP A 69 -14.57 7.92 -21.61
N PHE A 70 -14.40 6.61 -21.43
CA PHE A 70 -13.79 6.04 -20.24
C PHE A 70 -13.07 4.73 -20.56
N ALA A 71 -12.14 4.35 -19.70
CA ALA A 71 -11.51 3.04 -19.73
C ALA A 71 -11.54 2.43 -18.33
N ALA A 72 -11.87 1.15 -18.25
CA ALA A 72 -11.98 0.40 -17.01
C ALA A 72 -11.18 -0.91 -17.09
N PRO A 73 -10.49 -1.33 -16.02
CA PRO A 73 -10.43 -0.66 -14.72
C PRO A 73 -9.61 0.66 -14.77
N PHE A 74 -10.02 1.69 -14.01
CA PHE A 74 -9.46 3.05 -14.09
C PHE A 74 -7.99 3.16 -13.68
N ASP A 75 -7.49 2.17 -12.95
CA ASP A 75 -6.08 2.05 -12.58
C ASP A 75 -5.24 1.35 -13.66
N SER A 76 -5.88 0.78 -14.68
CA SER A 76 -5.27 -0.08 -15.70
C SER A 76 -5.24 0.58 -17.06
N ALA A 77 -6.13 1.53 -17.32
CA ALA A 77 -6.11 2.41 -18.47
C ALA A 77 -7.00 3.63 -18.24
N VAL A 78 -6.82 4.64 -19.07
CA VAL A 78 -7.63 5.85 -19.02
C VAL A 78 -7.89 6.40 -20.43
N ALA A 79 -9.05 7.02 -20.62
CA ALA A 79 -9.47 7.56 -21.92
C ALA A 79 -9.60 9.09 -21.85
N ASP A 80 -9.05 9.80 -22.83
CA ASP A 80 -9.26 11.24 -23.01
C ASP A 80 -10.59 11.56 -23.73
N GLN A 81 -10.95 12.85 -23.82
CA GLN A 81 -12.19 13.30 -24.47
C GLN A 81 -12.21 13.01 -25.99
N GLN A 82 -11.06 12.79 -26.60
CA GLN A 82 -10.91 12.52 -28.03
C GLN A 82 -10.98 11.01 -28.34
N GLY A 83 -11.07 10.16 -27.31
CA GLY A 83 -11.11 8.70 -27.43
C GLY A 83 -9.72 8.07 -27.48
N THR A 84 -8.65 8.81 -27.16
CA THR A 84 -7.33 8.22 -26.96
C THR A 84 -7.26 7.57 -25.59
N VAL A 85 -6.93 6.29 -25.57
CA VAL A 85 -6.84 5.48 -24.36
C VAL A 85 -5.40 5.12 -24.09
N THR A 86 -4.86 5.57 -22.97
CA THR A 86 -3.53 5.18 -22.48
C THR A 86 -3.68 3.98 -21.56
N PHE A 87 -2.89 2.92 -21.78
CA PHE A 87 -2.93 1.69 -21.01
C PHE A 87 -1.75 1.62 -20.05
N TYR A 88 -1.98 1.26 -18.81
CA TYR A 88 -0.96 1.24 -17.76
C TYR A 88 -0.55 -0.17 -17.34
N LYS A 89 -1.46 -1.15 -17.47
CA LYS A 89 -1.22 -2.52 -16.99
C LYS A 89 -1.51 -3.58 -18.01
N PRO A 90 -0.80 -4.71 -17.99
CA PRO A 90 -1.26 -5.91 -18.67
C PRO A 90 -2.61 -6.35 -18.11
N GLY A 91 -3.46 -6.91 -18.97
CA GLY A 91 -4.80 -7.36 -18.60
C GLY A 91 -5.84 -7.01 -19.64
N VAL A 92 -7.10 -7.08 -19.25
CA VAL A 92 -8.22 -6.74 -20.12
C VAL A 92 -8.80 -5.41 -19.69
N VAL A 93 -8.82 -4.45 -20.61
CA VAL A 93 -9.42 -3.13 -20.44
C VAL A 93 -10.69 -3.04 -21.27
N THR A 94 -11.76 -2.50 -20.69
CA THR A 94 -12.97 -2.10 -21.41
C THR A 94 -12.92 -0.61 -21.65
N VAL A 95 -12.96 -0.22 -22.92
CA VAL A 95 -13.10 1.18 -23.36
C VAL A 95 -14.57 1.40 -23.66
N GLY A 96 -15.14 2.52 -23.25
CA GLY A 96 -16.49 2.87 -23.65
C GLY A 96 -16.69 4.34 -23.97
N ALA A 97 -17.75 4.58 -24.73
CA ALA A 97 -18.15 5.90 -25.21
C ALA A 97 -19.65 6.11 -24.98
N LEU A 98 -20.01 7.28 -24.46
CA LEU A 98 -21.40 7.70 -24.24
C LEU A 98 -21.83 8.65 -25.38
N ILE A 99 -22.92 8.35 -26.07
CA ILE A 99 -23.55 9.22 -27.09
C ILE A 99 -25.05 9.32 -26.77
N ASN A 100 -25.54 10.53 -26.48
CA ASN A 100 -26.95 10.85 -26.20
C ASN A 100 -27.60 9.84 -25.22
N GLY A 101 -26.95 9.57 -24.08
CA GLY A 101 -27.47 8.68 -23.04
C GLY A 101 -27.29 7.18 -23.28
N LYS A 102 -26.65 6.75 -24.38
CA LYS A 102 -26.35 5.34 -24.68
C LYS A 102 -24.86 5.07 -24.72
N VAL A 103 -24.43 3.93 -24.18
CA VAL A 103 -23.02 3.54 -24.10
C VAL A 103 -22.68 2.42 -25.07
N GLY A 104 -21.51 2.53 -25.70
CA GLY A 104 -20.88 1.48 -26.51
C GLY A 104 -19.55 1.04 -25.92
N PHE A 105 -19.07 -0.14 -26.29
CA PHE A 105 -17.90 -0.77 -25.68
C PHE A 105 -16.92 -1.34 -26.70
N ALA A 106 -15.64 -1.29 -26.35
CA ALA A 106 -14.55 -2.04 -26.95
C ALA A 106 -13.73 -2.77 -25.87
N LYS A 107 -13.10 -3.87 -26.25
CA LYS A 107 -12.25 -4.68 -25.36
C LYS A 107 -10.80 -4.63 -25.81
N VAL A 108 -9.89 -4.27 -24.92
CA VAL A 108 -8.45 -4.21 -25.20
C VAL A 108 -7.73 -5.25 -24.36
N THR A 109 -6.91 -6.08 -24.99
CA THR A 109 -5.97 -6.96 -24.30
C THR A 109 -4.62 -6.24 -24.24
N VAL A 110 -4.24 -5.80 -23.04
CA VAL A 110 -2.98 -5.13 -22.79
C VAL A 110 -1.93 -6.18 -22.40
N ARG A 111 -0.77 -6.15 -23.04
CA ARG A 111 0.39 -7.00 -22.75
C ARG A 111 1.40 -6.25 -21.87
N ARG A 112 2.25 -7.00 -21.17
CA ARG A 112 3.31 -6.40 -20.33
C ARG A 112 4.36 -5.68 -21.18
N GLN A 113 5.09 -4.76 -20.56
CA GLN A 113 6.24 -4.12 -21.19
C GLN A 113 7.36 -5.13 -21.46
N PRO A 114 8.17 -4.91 -22.51
CA PRO A 114 9.39 -5.69 -22.72
C PRO A 114 10.42 -5.41 -21.62
N VAL A 115 11.31 -6.37 -21.38
CA VAL A 115 12.46 -6.19 -20.48
C VAL A 115 13.51 -5.31 -21.15
N VAL A 116 14.04 -4.31 -20.42
CA VAL A 116 15.16 -3.46 -20.90
C VAL A 116 16.46 -3.65 -20.14
N ARG A 117 16.40 -4.09 -18.89
CA ARG A 117 17.60 -4.39 -18.09
C ARG A 117 17.35 -5.53 -17.11
N ILE A 118 18.43 -6.08 -16.57
CA ILE A 118 18.42 -7.07 -15.50
C ILE A 118 19.27 -6.52 -14.35
N GLU A 119 18.79 -6.68 -13.12
CA GLU A 119 19.53 -6.42 -11.90
C GLU A 119 19.86 -7.76 -11.25
N ILE A 120 21.14 -8.02 -10.98
CA ILE A 120 21.60 -9.26 -10.34
C ILE A 120 22.09 -8.92 -8.92
N ASP A 121 21.54 -9.60 -7.92
CA ASP A 121 22.04 -9.52 -6.54
C ASP A 121 23.26 -10.45 -6.39
N ALA A 122 24.45 -9.85 -6.49
CA ALA A 122 25.71 -10.57 -6.40
C ALA A 122 26.14 -10.77 -4.93
N PRO A 123 26.73 -11.92 -4.57
CA PRO A 123 27.25 -12.13 -3.23
C PRO A 123 28.33 -11.09 -2.92
N LYS A 124 28.15 -10.35 -1.83
CA LYS A 124 29.14 -9.37 -1.32
C LYS A 124 30.33 -10.04 -0.64
N THR A 125 30.24 -11.34 -0.38
CA THR A 125 31.27 -12.14 0.28
C THR A 125 31.97 -13.05 -0.72
N THR A 126 33.27 -13.22 -0.54
CA THR A 126 34.06 -14.23 -1.26
C THR A 126 33.50 -15.64 -1.01
N MET A 127 33.37 -16.44 -2.06
CA MET A 127 32.88 -17.82 -2.04
C MET A 127 34.03 -18.81 -1.85
N SER A 128 33.72 -20.02 -1.38
CA SER A 128 34.68 -21.14 -1.31
C SER A 128 34.61 -22.03 -2.55
N ILE A 129 35.65 -22.82 -2.80
CA ILE A 129 35.61 -23.89 -3.82
C ILE A 129 34.60 -24.96 -3.39
N GLY A 130 33.78 -25.45 -4.33
CA GLY A 130 32.77 -26.47 -4.10
C GLY A 130 31.37 -25.88 -3.92
N PRO A 131 30.85 -25.70 -2.70
CA PRO A 131 29.45 -25.34 -2.47
C PRO A 131 29.02 -24.08 -3.25
N GLY A 132 27.85 -24.15 -3.89
CA GLY A 132 27.35 -23.06 -4.71
C GLY A 132 26.48 -22.03 -3.99
N VAL A 133 26.40 -20.81 -4.54
CA VAL A 133 25.51 -19.70 -4.15
C VAL A 133 24.52 -19.44 -5.28
N ALA A 134 23.23 -19.40 -4.98
CA ALA A 134 22.22 -19.03 -5.96
C ALA A 134 22.21 -17.51 -6.17
N LEU A 135 22.35 -17.07 -7.40
CA LEU A 135 22.15 -15.66 -7.77
C LEU A 135 20.68 -15.41 -8.05
N ARG A 136 20.19 -14.23 -7.62
CA ARG A 136 18.84 -13.76 -7.97
C ARG A 136 18.95 -12.66 -9.02
N ALA A 137 18.19 -12.79 -10.09
CA ALA A 137 18.04 -11.78 -11.13
C ALA A 137 16.61 -11.20 -11.10
N ILE A 138 16.50 -9.89 -11.36
CA ILE A 138 15.23 -9.17 -11.50
C ILE A 138 15.26 -8.44 -12.85
N ALA A 139 14.32 -8.76 -13.73
CA ALA A 139 14.10 -8.09 -15.00
C ALA A 139 13.32 -6.81 -14.77
N ILE A 140 13.73 -5.73 -15.44
CA ILE A 140 13.13 -4.41 -15.27
C ILE A 140 12.66 -3.86 -16.61
N ALA A 141 11.46 -3.30 -16.63
CA ALA A 141 10.82 -2.64 -17.77
C ALA A 141 11.32 -1.18 -17.95
N PRO A 142 11.04 -0.53 -19.10
CA PRO A 142 11.36 0.89 -19.31
C PRO A 142 10.77 1.80 -18.22
N SER A 143 9.61 1.44 -17.65
CA SER A 143 8.96 2.17 -16.57
C SER A 143 9.72 2.14 -15.23
N GLY A 144 10.73 1.27 -15.10
CA GLY A 144 11.43 0.96 -13.85
C GLY A 144 10.74 -0.11 -13.00
N GLU A 145 9.61 -0.67 -13.45
CA GLU A 145 8.88 -1.71 -12.73
C GLU A 145 9.50 -3.10 -12.94
N PRO A 146 9.53 -3.96 -11.91
CA PRO A 146 9.91 -5.36 -12.06
C PRO A 146 8.97 -6.10 -13.02
N VAL A 147 9.54 -6.96 -13.85
CA VAL A 147 8.81 -7.78 -14.80
C VAL A 147 8.74 -9.21 -14.27
N SER A 148 7.51 -9.70 -14.03
CA SER A 148 7.26 -11.10 -13.67
C SER A 148 7.20 -12.00 -14.91
N ASP A 149 7.21 -13.32 -14.68
CA ASP A 149 7.00 -14.34 -15.71
C ASP A 149 8.03 -14.28 -16.86
N VAL A 150 9.31 -14.13 -16.47
CA VAL A 150 10.47 -14.20 -17.35
C VAL A 150 11.35 -15.39 -16.97
N GLU A 151 11.90 -16.05 -17.98
CA GLU A 151 12.89 -17.12 -17.81
C GLU A 151 14.30 -16.55 -17.99
N TYR A 152 15.21 -16.86 -17.06
CA TYR A 152 16.61 -16.43 -17.14
C TYR A 152 17.48 -17.54 -17.70
N VAL A 153 18.35 -17.17 -18.64
CA VAL A 153 19.44 -18.01 -19.12
C VAL A 153 20.72 -17.57 -18.41
N TRP A 154 21.33 -18.50 -17.66
CA TRP A 154 22.56 -18.27 -16.92
C TRP A 154 23.78 -18.84 -17.66
N ARG A 155 24.90 -18.12 -17.64
CA ARG A 155 26.18 -18.57 -18.21
C ARG A 155 27.36 -18.06 -17.40
N SER A 156 28.35 -18.91 -17.15
CA SER A 156 29.65 -18.46 -16.65
C SER A 156 30.56 -18.11 -17.82
N GLU A 157 31.17 -16.93 -17.78
CA GLU A 157 32.21 -16.53 -18.72
C GLU A 157 33.59 -17.06 -18.32
N SER A 158 33.71 -17.59 -17.10
CA SER A 158 34.94 -18.16 -16.55
C SER A 158 34.67 -19.51 -15.88
N PRO A 159 34.20 -20.53 -16.63
CA PRO A 159 33.77 -21.82 -16.06
C PRO A 159 34.89 -22.58 -15.34
N GLY A 160 36.17 -22.30 -15.63
CA GLY A 160 37.31 -22.84 -14.88
C GLY A 160 37.51 -22.24 -13.49
N ILE A 161 36.90 -21.09 -13.20
CA ILE A 161 36.94 -20.42 -11.89
C ILE A 161 35.62 -20.64 -11.14
N ALA A 162 34.48 -20.46 -11.81
CA ALA A 162 33.17 -20.79 -11.25
C ALA A 162 32.20 -21.23 -12.37
N SER A 163 31.43 -22.29 -12.15
CA SER A 163 30.33 -22.71 -13.04
C SER A 163 28.99 -22.15 -12.54
N VAL A 164 27.97 -22.14 -13.40
CA VAL A 164 26.60 -21.78 -13.02
C VAL A 164 25.63 -22.72 -13.73
N ASP A 165 24.56 -23.14 -13.06
CA ASP A 165 23.51 -23.97 -13.65
C ASP A 165 22.30 -23.14 -14.11
N ALA A 166 21.28 -23.83 -14.65
CA ALA A 166 20.05 -23.20 -15.15
C ALA A 166 19.21 -22.51 -14.05
N ALA A 167 19.38 -22.91 -12.78
CA ALA A 167 18.70 -22.28 -11.64
C ALA A 167 19.47 -21.06 -11.11
N GLY A 168 20.61 -20.71 -11.70
CA GLY A 168 21.48 -19.63 -11.24
C GLY A 168 22.36 -20.02 -10.05
N LEU A 169 22.52 -21.31 -9.76
CA LEU A 169 23.43 -21.79 -8.71
C LEU A 169 24.87 -21.75 -9.21
N VAL A 170 25.65 -20.80 -8.68
CA VAL A 170 27.06 -20.60 -9.01
C VAL A 170 27.94 -21.46 -8.10
N THR A 171 28.77 -22.33 -8.67
CA THR A 171 29.67 -23.26 -7.95
C THR A 171 31.13 -22.86 -8.17
N GLY A 172 31.89 -22.65 -7.09
CA GLY A 172 33.31 -22.31 -7.19
C GLY A 172 34.16 -23.51 -7.63
N VAL A 173 34.99 -23.33 -8.66
CA VAL A 173 35.85 -24.37 -9.24
C VAL A 173 37.32 -24.16 -8.87
N ALA A 174 37.83 -22.94 -8.95
CA ALA A 174 39.20 -22.58 -8.62
C ALA A 174 39.29 -21.17 -8.03
N PRO A 175 40.34 -20.82 -7.26
CA PRO A 175 40.52 -19.47 -6.74
C PRO A 175 40.63 -18.45 -7.87
N GLY A 176 40.02 -17.29 -7.69
CA GLY A 176 40.03 -16.23 -8.70
C GLY A 176 38.74 -15.43 -8.72
N THR A 177 38.52 -14.70 -9.80
CA THR A 177 37.30 -13.92 -10.02
C THR A 177 36.63 -14.43 -11.28
N ALA A 178 35.33 -14.71 -11.21
CA ALA A 178 34.53 -15.16 -12.35
C ALA A 178 33.41 -14.16 -12.63
N THR A 179 33.09 -14.01 -13.91
CA THR A 179 31.93 -13.24 -14.37
C THR A 179 30.80 -14.20 -14.71
N ILE A 180 29.65 -14.02 -14.05
CA ILE A 180 28.42 -14.76 -14.30
C ILE A 180 27.46 -13.84 -15.04
N ARG A 181 26.89 -14.31 -16.14
CA ARG A 181 25.93 -13.58 -16.98
C ARG A 181 24.54 -14.18 -16.81
N ALA A 182 23.55 -13.31 -16.61
CA ALA A 182 22.14 -13.64 -16.79
C ALA A 182 21.62 -12.93 -18.05
N SER A 183 20.76 -13.59 -18.81
CA SER A 183 20.04 -12.98 -19.93
C SER A 183 18.58 -13.40 -19.98
N THR A 184 17.70 -12.50 -20.36
CA THR A 184 16.28 -12.77 -20.61
C THR A 184 15.75 -11.77 -21.63
N GLU A 185 14.91 -12.23 -22.57
CA GLU A 185 14.19 -11.39 -23.54
C GLU A 185 15.05 -10.32 -24.26
N GLY A 186 16.32 -10.65 -24.55
CA GLY A 186 17.28 -9.75 -25.21
C GLY A 186 18.06 -8.82 -24.28
N ALA A 187 17.68 -8.69 -23.00
CA ALA A 187 18.47 -8.02 -21.97
C ALA A 187 19.53 -8.97 -21.39
N SER A 188 20.66 -8.41 -20.93
CA SER A 188 21.65 -9.17 -20.16
C SER A 188 22.32 -8.32 -19.09
N ALA A 189 22.72 -8.95 -17.99
CA ALA A 189 23.54 -8.35 -16.94
C ALA A 189 24.60 -9.33 -16.48
N THR A 190 25.64 -8.81 -15.83
CA THR A 190 26.72 -9.61 -15.27
C THR A 190 26.89 -9.34 -13.77
N ALA A 191 27.28 -10.39 -13.06
CA ALA A 191 27.67 -10.36 -11.66
C ALA A 191 29.09 -10.91 -11.54
N THR A 192 29.90 -10.26 -10.71
CA THR A 192 31.24 -10.73 -10.39
C THR A 192 31.21 -11.54 -9.12
N VAL A 193 31.74 -12.76 -9.16
CA VAL A 193 31.93 -13.61 -7.99
C VAL A 193 33.42 -13.82 -7.73
N ARG A 194 33.83 -13.78 -6.46
CA ARG A 194 35.22 -14.00 -6.04
C ARG A 194 35.30 -15.34 -5.32
N ILE A 195 36.23 -16.19 -5.72
CA ILE A 195 36.50 -17.48 -5.09
C ILE A 195 37.83 -17.38 -4.32
N GLY A 196 37.77 -17.61 -3.01
CA GLY A 196 38.91 -17.47 -2.10
C GLY A 196 39.97 -18.56 -2.29
N SER A 197 41.16 -18.31 -1.75
CA SER A 197 42.28 -19.26 -1.72
C SER A 197 42.51 -19.80 -0.30
N GLY A 198 43.04 -21.01 -0.21
CA GLY A 198 43.33 -21.68 1.06
C GLY A 198 42.34 -22.80 1.39
N ARG A 199 42.65 -23.56 2.45
CA ARG A 199 41.86 -24.71 2.89
C ARG A 199 41.24 -24.40 4.25
N VAL A 200 39.92 -24.50 4.33
CA VAL A 200 39.19 -24.34 5.59
C VAL A 200 39.68 -25.40 6.59
N GLN A 201 40.35 -24.96 7.65
CA GLN A 201 40.88 -25.84 8.71
C GLN A 201 39.84 -26.07 9.80
N ARG A 202 39.17 -24.99 10.24
CA ARG A 202 38.13 -25.02 11.26
C ARG A 202 37.00 -24.07 10.90
N LEU A 203 35.79 -24.49 11.24
CA LEU A 203 34.56 -23.69 11.18
C LEU A 203 33.86 -23.82 12.55
N SER A 204 33.36 -22.71 13.09
CA SER A 204 32.55 -22.71 14.31
C SER A 204 31.43 -21.69 14.21
N VAL A 205 30.28 -22.00 14.80
CA VAL A 205 29.08 -21.12 14.82
C VAL A 205 28.84 -20.61 16.24
N GLN A 206 28.43 -19.34 16.34
CA GLN A 206 28.02 -18.69 17.58
C GLN A 206 26.67 -17.97 17.38
N PRO A 207 25.76 -18.00 18.38
CA PRO A 207 25.79 -18.87 19.55
C PRO A 207 25.64 -20.36 19.17
N PRO A 208 26.16 -21.32 19.95
CA PRO A 208 26.05 -22.75 19.65
C PRO A 208 24.64 -23.31 19.95
N ALA A 209 23.93 -22.69 20.89
CA ALA A 209 22.55 -22.99 21.22
C ALA A 209 21.86 -21.73 21.75
N THR A 210 20.57 -21.56 21.45
CA THR A 210 19.75 -20.51 22.06
C THR A 210 18.28 -20.95 22.15
N SER A 211 17.51 -20.27 22.99
CA SER A 211 16.05 -20.41 23.04
C SER A 211 15.40 -19.05 22.93
N VAL A 212 14.45 -18.93 21.99
CA VAL A 212 13.76 -17.70 21.64
C VAL A 212 12.28 -17.96 21.43
N ARG A 213 11.49 -16.92 21.13
CA ARG A 213 10.08 -17.08 20.72
C ARG A 213 9.94 -16.90 19.21
N THR A 214 8.80 -17.31 18.66
CA THR A 214 8.45 -17.01 17.26
C THR A 214 8.59 -15.50 16.99
N GLY A 215 9.21 -15.16 15.86
CA GLY A 215 9.49 -13.78 15.45
C GLY A 215 10.64 -13.07 16.16
N ASP A 216 11.28 -13.66 17.18
CA ASP A 216 12.54 -13.11 17.72
C ASP A 216 13.67 -13.36 16.70
N VAL A 217 14.48 -12.35 16.42
CA VAL A 217 15.59 -12.44 15.46
C VAL A 217 16.88 -12.84 16.16
N VAL A 218 17.56 -13.86 15.63
CA VAL A 218 18.86 -14.35 16.13
C VAL A 218 19.92 -14.14 15.06
N ARG A 219 21.06 -13.54 15.43
CA ARG A 219 22.21 -13.37 14.52
C ARG A 219 23.25 -14.44 14.81
N PHE A 220 23.39 -15.38 13.90
CA PHE A 220 24.48 -16.35 13.93
C PHE A 220 25.70 -15.78 13.24
N SER A 221 26.87 -15.96 13.85
CA SER A 221 28.16 -15.68 13.23
C SER A 221 28.95 -16.98 13.09
N ALA A 222 29.72 -17.06 12.01
CA ALA A 222 30.60 -18.18 11.74
C ALA A 222 32.05 -17.70 11.71
N ALA A 223 32.93 -18.37 12.45
CA ALA A 223 34.36 -18.12 12.42
C ALA A 223 35.07 -19.22 11.62
N VAL A 224 35.83 -18.81 10.61
CA VAL A 224 36.60 -19.70 9.73
C VAL A 224 38.09 -19.48 9.94
N THR A 225 38.88 -20.54 10.05
CA THR A 225 40.36 -20.48 10.09
C THR A 225 41.00 -21.28 8.96
N GLY A 226 42.21 -20.90 8.56
CA GLY A 226 43.02 -21.62 7.55
C GLY A 226 42.77 -21.22 6.09
N ALA A 227 41.71 -20.45 5.83
CA ALA A 227 41.43 -19.85 4.53
C ALA A 227 41.09 -18.37 4.72
N GLN A 228 41.65 -17.50 3.87
CA GLN A 228 41.31 -16.08 3.87
C GLN A 228 40.02 -15.86 3.09
N GLU A 229 39.15 -14.99 3.61
CA GLU A 229 37.88 -14.63 2.96
C GLU A 229 36.99 -15.85 2.62
N ALA A 230 37.03 -16.91 3.42
CA ALA A 230 36.23 -18.10 3.16
C ALA A 230 34.73 -17.80 3.34
N GLY A 231 33.96 -17.96 2.27
CA GLY A 231 32.50 -17.80 2.30
C GLY A 231 31.84 -18.82 3.20
N VAL A 232 30.77 -18.39 3.87
CA VAL A 232 29.92 -19.24 4.72
C VAL A 232 28.52 -19.29 4.11
N ARG A 233 27.99 -20.50 3.95
CA ARG A 233 26.61 -20.74 3.58
C ARG A 233 25.84 -21.22 4.79
N TRP A 234 24.64 -20.70 4.97
CA TRP A 234 23.72 -21.10 6.03
C TRP A 234 22.62 -22.01 5.49
N SER A 235 22.18 -22.96 6.31
CA SER A 235 20.96 -23.75 6.07
C SER A 235 20.28 -24.07 7.39
N ILE A 236 18.99 -24.39 7.35
CA ILE A 236 18.18 -24.74 8.52
C ILE A 236 17.50 -26.10 8.29
N SER A 237 17.22 -26.83 9.37
CA SER A 237 16.36 -28.02 9.32
C SER A 237 14.86 -27.67 9.41
N GLY A 238 14.02 -28.31 8.59
CA GLY A 238 12.56 -28.24 8.71
C GLY A 238 11.95 -27.00 8.07
N GLU A 239 10.62 -26.87 8.19
CA GLU A 239 9.83 -25.74 7.68
C GLU A 239 9.47 -24.74 8.78
N GLY A 240 8.98 -23.56 8.39
CA GLY A 240 8.47 -22.55 9.34
C GLY A 240 9.51 -21.64 9.96
N ALA A 241 10.75 -21.62 9.44
CA ALA A 241 11.76 -20.62 9.78
C ALA A 241 12.65 -20.33 8.56
N SER A 242 13.42 -19.26 8.64
CA SER A 242 14.37 -18.85 7.60
C SER A 242 15.70 -18.44 8.21
N ILE A 243 16.78 -18.57 7.44
CA ILE A 243 18.06 -17.96 7.72
C ILE A 243 18.57 -17.25 6.47
N ASP A 244 18.95 -15.98 6.62
CA ASP A 244 19.51 -15.18 5.54
C ASP A 244 21.01 -15.50 5.36
N ALA A 245 21.57 -15.07 4.23
CA ALA A 245 22.98 -15.34 3.90
C ALA A 245 23.98 -14.69 4.89
N ASP A 246 23.57 -13.65 5.60
CA ASP A 246 24.34 -12.99 6.66
C ASP A 246 24.17 -13.65 8.03
N GLY A 247 23.47 -14.79 8.12
CA GLY A 247 23.27 -15.55 9.35
C GLY A 247 22.11 -15.07 10.22
N VAL A 248 21.24 -14.19 9.69
CA VAL A 248 20.05 -13.72 10.41
C VAL A 248 18.94 -14.77 10.34
N PHE A 249 18.60 -15.33 11.50
CA PHE A 249 17.56 -16.34 11.67
C PHE A 249 16.27 -15.73 12.24
N VAL A 250 15.12 -16.17 11.71
CA VAL A 250 13.79 -15.91 12.28
C VAL A 250 12.90 -17.14 12.10
N ALA A 251 12.05 -17.42 13.09
CA ALA A 251 11.10 -18.51 13.03
C ALA A 251 9.65 -18.03 13.11
N GLU A 252 8.83 -18.49 12.16
CA GLU A 252 7.38 -18.28 12.14
C GLU A 252 6.66 -19.34 12.98
N GLN A 253 7.22 -20.55 13.07
CA GLN A 253 6.62 -21.66 13.82
C GLN A 253 7.44 -22.03 15.06
N PRO A 254 6.79 -22.46 16.17
CA PRO A 254 7.47 -23.07 17.30
C PRO A 254 8.11 -24.40 16.90
N GLY A 255 9.27 -24.73 17.47
CA GLY A 255 9.97 -25.96 17.15
C GLY A 255 11.43 -25.94 17.55
N SER A 256 12.16 -27.00 17.20
CA SER A 256 13.62 -27.05 17.33
C SER A 256 14.25 -27.05 15.94
N TYR A 257 15.16 -26.11 15.72
CA TYR A 257 15.83 -25.89 14.44
C TYR A 257 17.34 -26.15 14.59
N LEU A 258 17.91 -26.90 13.65
CA LEU A 258 19.35 -27.04 13.47
C LEU A 258 19.80 -26.00 12.44
N ILE A 259 20.72 -25.13 12.83
CA ILE A 259 21.37 -24.15 11.97
C ILE A 259 22.73 -24.72 11.57
N THR A 260 22.96 -24.89 10.28
CA THR A 260 24.22 -25.41 9.75
C THR A 260 24.93 -24.31 8.98
N ALA A 261 26.12 -23.92 9.43
CA ALA A 261 27.07 -23.18 8.62
C ALA A 261 27.94 -24.16 7.84
N ILE A 262 28.15 -23.90 6.56
CA ILE A 262 29.00 -24.69 5.67
C ILE A 262 30.03 -23.75 5.04
N SER A 263 31.30 -24.15 5.08
CA SER A 263 32.39 -23.47 4.38
C SER A 263 33.32 -24.53 3.78
N ALA A 264 33.44 -24.54 2.45
CA ALA A 264 34.09 -25.60 1.69
C ALA A 264 33.57 -27.01 2.08
N ASP A 265 34.45 -27.89 2.57
CA ASP A 265 34.15 -29.26 3.02
C ASP A 265 33.84 -29.36 4.52
N ARG A 266 33.73 -28.24 5.24
CA ARG A 266 33.46 -28.20 6.67
C ARG A 266 32.05 -27.72 6.97
N ALA A 267 31.43 -28.33 7.97
CA ALA A 267 30.17 -27.91 8.54
C ALA A 267 30.31 -27.69 10.06
N ALA A 268 29.59 -26.70 10.57
CA ALA A 268 29.41 -26.48 12.00
C ALA A 268 27.93 -26.22 12.26
N VAL A 269 27.43 -26.71 13.40
CA VAL A 269 26.02 -26.67 13.73
C VAL A 269 25.75 -25.88 15.00
N ALA A 270 24.61 -25.20 15.02
CA ALA A 270 24.00 -24.60 16.20
C ALA A 270 22.54 -25.03 16.31
N THR A 271 21.95 -24.92 17.50
CA THR A 271 20.55 -25.29 17.74
C THR A 271 19.73 -24.11 18.25
N VAL A 272 18.47 -24.04 17.83
CA VAL A 272 17.51 -23.04 18.31
C VAL A 272 16.23 -23.71 18.75
N VAL A 273 15.83 -23.47 19.99
CA VAL A 273 14.51 -23.88 20.49
C VAL A 273 13.58 -22.68 20.47
N VAL A 274 12.59 -22.71 19.60
CA VAL A 274 11.61 -21.64 19.38
C VAL A 274 10.31 -21.98 20.10
N LYS A 275 9.90 -21.11 21.02
CA LYS A 275 8.64 -21.20 21.75
C LYS A 275 7.57 -20.31 21.08
N PRO A 276 6.27 -20.60 21.23
CA PRO A 276 5.24 -19.67 20.77
C PRO A 276 5.36 -18.31 21.48
N ARG A 277 5.12 -17.21 20.75
CA ARG A 277 5.16 -15.84 21.31
C ARG A 277 4.08 -15.56 22.35
N ASN A 278 2.90 -16.19 22.23
CA ASN A 278 1.81 -16.15 23.23
C ASN A 278 1.43 -14.74 23.71
N VAL A 279 1.30 -13.78 22.79
CA VAL A 279 0.88 -12.40 23.10
C VAL A 279 -0.62 -12.17 23.04
N GLN A 280 -1.38 -13.20 22.64
CA GLN A 280 -2.83 -13.13 22.42
C GLN A 280 -3.59 -12.75 23.69
N ARG A 281 -4.55 -11.83 23.54
CA ARG A 281 -5.45 -11.34 24.60
C ARG A 281 -6.73 -10.79 23.96
N ALA A 282 -7.85 -10.90 24.67
CA ALA A 282 -9.11 -10.34 24.22
C ALA A 282 -9.16 -8.84 24.48
N LEU A 283 -9.71 -8.07 23.53
CA LEU A 283 -10.06 -6.67 23.77
C LEU A 283 -11.31 -6.60 24.65
N GLU A 284 -11.29 -5.70 25.63
CA GLU A 284 -12.47 -5.35 26.43
C GLU A 284 -13.18 -4.19 25.74
N VAL A 285 -14.44 -4.37 25.33
CA VAL A 285 -15.24 -3.25 24.80
C VAL A 285 -15.69 -2.39 25.98
N VAL A 286 -15.23 -1.14 26.00
CA VAL A 286 -15.55 -0.15 27.06
C VAL A 286 -16.82 0.60 26.72
N GLY A 287 -16.98 1.01 25.46
CA GLY A 287 -18.15 1.75 24.99
C GLY A 287 -18.17 1.86 23.47
N ARG A 288 -19.23 2.49 22.94
CA ARG A 288 -19.46 2.61 21.50
C ARG A 288 -20.15 3.92 21.16
N ALA A 289 -19.90 4.43 19.96
CA ALA A 289 -20.69 5.48 19.32
C ALA A 289 -21.24 4.95 17.98
N PRO A 290 -22.45 4.33 17.99
CA PRO A 290 -23.02 3.73 16.78
C PRO A 290 -23.34 4.77 15.69
N ALA A 291 -23.11 4.40 14.44
CA ALA A 291 -23.54 5.16 13.26
C ALA A 291 -24.53 4.32 12.43
N GLU A 292 -25.83 4.56 12.61
CA GLU A 292 -26.89 3.83 11.91
C GLU A 292 -27.34 4.53 10.60
N GLU A 293 -27.22 5.86 10.57
CA GLU A 293 -27.79 6.71 9.50
C GLU A 293 -26.77 7.14 8.43
N PHE A 294 -25.48 6.95 8.69
CA PHE A 294 -24.39 7.37 7.82
C PHE A 294 -23.19 6.45 7.96
N GLN A 295 -22.32 6.49 6.96
CA GLN A 295 -21.06 5.77 6.97
C GLN A 295 -19.96 6.64 7.58
N THR A 296 -19.23 6.12 8.57
CA THR A 296 -18.07 6.84 9.13
C THR A 296 -16.84 6.63 8.26
N LEU A 297 -15.97 7.63 8.17
CA LEU A 297 -14.65 7.48 7.58
C LEU A 297 -13.64 7.68 8.70
N GLU A 298 -12.75 8.66 8.63
CA GLU A 298 -11.71 8.88 9.61
C GLU A 298 -12.21 9.27 11.01
N GLN A 299 -11.46 8.85 12.02
CA GLN A 299 -11.58 9.31 13.40
C GLN A 299 -10.29 10.02 13.83
N TRP A 300 -10.45 11.19 14.46
CA TRP A 300 -9.33 11.92 15.08
C TRP A 300 -9.70 12.46 16.45
N ILE A 301 -8.84 12.23 17.45
CA ILE A 301 -9.10 12.61 18.84
C ILE A 301 -8.32 13.86 19.24
N VAL A 302 -9.04 14.86 19.75
CA VAL A 302 -8.51 16.10 20.31
C VAL A 302 -8.97 16.25 21.76
N GLY A 303 -8.05 16.07 22.71
CA GLY A 303 -8.34 16.21 24.13
C GLY A 303 -9.33 15.17 24.67
N ASN A 304 -10.60 15.53 24.81
CA ASN A 304 -11.71 14.65 25.21
C ASN A 304 -12.77 14.53 24.12
N TYR A 305 -12.46 14.90 22.87
CA TYR A 305 -13.42 14.93 21.78
C TYR A 305 -12.92 14.07 20.62
N ALA A 306 -13.81 13.25 20.06
CA ALA A 306 -13.56 12.50 18.85
C ALA A 306 -14.28 13.17 17.67
N TYR A 307 -13.49 13.52 16.66
CA TYR A 307 -13.93 13.99 15.35
C TYR A 307 -14.11 12.80 14.45
N VAL A 308 -15.31 12.64 13.90
CA VAL A 308 -15.66 11.51 13.04
C VAL A 308 -16.20 12.06 11.73
N THR A 309 -15.45 11.84 10.66
CA THR A 309 -15.85 12.26 9.32
C THR A 309 -16.81 11.23 8.71
N SER A 310 -17.49 11.61 7.62
CA SER A 310 -18.54 10.78 7.03
C SER A 310 -18.47 10.69 5.51
N ALA A 311 -18.86 9.52 5.00
CA ALA A 311 -19.19 9.33 3.59
C ALA A 311 -20.68 9.62 3.36
N MET A 312 -20.98 10.24 2.24
CA MET A 312 -22.34 10.53 1.74
C MET A 312 -23.20 11.48 2.58
N ALA A 313 -22.70 11.99 3.71
CA ALA A 313 -23.40 12.95 4.56
C ALA A 313 -22.75 14.35 4.59
N GLY A 314 -21.51 14.50 4.09
CA GLY A 314 -20.83 15.81 4.04
C GLY A 314 -20.63 16.46 5.40
N ARG A 315 -20.49 15.67 6.47
CA ARG A 315 -20.52 16.14 7.85
C ARG A 315 -19.37 15.61 8.69
N LEU A 316 -18.80 16.49 9.49
CA LEU A 316 -18.01 16.14 10.66
C LEU A 316 -18.96 15.99 11.85
N TRP A 317 -18.84 14.91 12.60
CA TRP A 317 -19.51 14.71 13.88
C TRP A 317 -18.53 14.83 15.03
N VAL A 318 -18.96 15.49 16.11
CA VAL A 318 -18.14 15.69 17.31
C VAL A 318 -18.76 14.92 18.46
N TYR A 319 -17.97 14.03 19.05
CA TYR A 319 -18.35 13.24 20.21
C TYR A 319 -17.51 13.63 21.43
N ASP A 320 -18.15 13.97 22.54
CA ASP A 320 -17.50 14.01 23.85
C ASP A 320 -17.26 12.58 24.34
N ILE A 321 -15.98 12.24 24.53
CA ILE A 321 -15.48 10.94 24.98
C ILE A 321 -14.86 11.03 26.39
N SER A 322 -15.16 12.08 27.16
CA SER A 322 -14.76 12.20 28.58
C SER A 322 -15.27 11.02 29.41
N ASN A 323 -16.45 10.48 29.05
CA ASN A 323 -16.93 9.18 29.49
C ASN A 323 -16.89 8.17 28.32
N PRO A 324 -15.80 7.39 28.17
CA PRO A 324 -15.66 6.45 27.05
C PRO A 324 -16.67 5.31 27.06
N ALA A 325 -17.36 5.05 28.17
CA ALA A 325 -18.42 4.04 28.23
C ALA A 325 -19.75 4.52 27.62
N ALA A 326 -19.94 5.83 27.50
CA ALA A 326 -21.12 6.45 26.91
C ALA A 326 -20.76 7.75 26.18
N PRO A 327 -20.10 7.65 25.00
CA PRO A 327 -19.79 8.81 24.17
C PRO A 327 -21.05 9.60 23.83
N LEU A 328 -20.97 10.93 23.91
CA LEU A 328 -22.09 11.81 23.62
C LEU A 328 -21.81 12.61 22.35
N LYS A 329 -22.70 12.53 21.36
CA LYS A 329 -22.66 13.43 20.21
C LYS A 329 -23.02 14.84 20.66
N VAL A 330 -22.07 15.78 20.61
CA VAL A 330 -22.24 17.15 21.12
C VAL A 330 -22.40 18.20 20.03
N ASP A 331 -21.81 17.97 18.85
CA ASP A 331 -21.88 18.92 17.75
C ASP A 331 -21.69 18.25 16.39
N SER A 332 -21.86 19.04 15.33
CA SER A 332 -21.58 18.65 13.95
C SER A 332 -21.29 19.86 13.07
N VAL A 333 -20.38 19.71 12.12
CA VAL A 333 -20.09 20.74 11.12
C VAL A 333 -20.44 20.20 9.74
N ALA A 334 -21.22 20.95 8.97
CA ALA A 334 -21.61 20.60 7.61
C ALA A 334 -20.68 21.27 6.60
N PHE A 335 -20.37 20.53 5.54
CA PHE A 335 -19.55 20.98 4.42
C PHE A 335 -20.29 20.72 3.11
N ASP A 336 -20.06 21.57 2.11
CA ASP A 336 -20.45 21.27 0.73
C ASP A 336 -19.45 20.23 0.17
N ALA A 337 -19.67 18.97 0.52
CA ALA A 337 -18.90 17.82 0.07
C ALA A 337 -19.73 16.56 0.23
N ARG A 338 -19.48 15.54 -0.60
CA ARG A 338 -20.11 14.22 -0.44
C ARG A 338 -19.32 13.34 0.52
N ILE A 339 -18.00 13.43 0.47
CA ILE A 339 -17.08 12.60 1.25
C ILE A 339 -16.13 13.53 2.00
N LEU A 340 -15.97 13.28 3.30
CA LEU A 340 -14.93 13.86 4.13
C LEU A 340 -13.99 12.73 4.54
N ASN A 341 -12.90 12.54 3.81
CA ASN A 341 -12.17 11.29 3.88
C ASN A 341 -11.20 11.23 5.07
N ASP A 342 -10.56 12.36 5.39
CA ASP A 342 -9.48 12.44 6.35
C ASP A 342 -9.54 13.74 7.19
N VAL A 343 -8.94 13.69 8.36
CA VAL A 343 -8.81 14.80 9.31
C VAL A 343 -7.48 14.71 10.03
N SER A 344 -6.77 15.84 10.11
CA SER A 344 -5.52 15.96 10.85
C SER A 344 -5.50 17.25 11.66
N THR A 345 -4.71 17.30 12.73
CA THR A 345 -4.59 18.47 13.59
C THR A 345 -3.16 18.89 13.81
N THR A 346 -2.99 20.18 14.09
CA THR A 346 -1.81 20.69 14.78
C THR A 346 -1.55 19.93 16.09
N ALA A 347 -0.28 19.88 16.53
CA ALA A 347 0.12 19.14 17.73
C ALA A 347 -0.54 19.66 19.02
N ASP A 348 -0.88 20.95 19.09
CA ASP A 348 -1.62 21.53 20.20
C ASP A 348 -3.15 21.37 20.07
N GLY A 349 -3.61 20.80 18.96
CA GLY A 349 -5.01 20.48 18.68
C GLY A 349 -5.89 21.70 18.43
N LYS A 350 -5.33 22.88 18.13
CA LYS A 350 -6.11 24.13 17.96
C LYS A 350 -6.51 24.45 16.54
N VAL A 351 -5.87 23.82 15.57
CA VAL A 351 -6.24 23.89 14.16
C VAL A 351 -6.36 22.47 13.62
N ALA A 352 -7.47 22.19 12.92
CA ALA A 352 -7.67 20.97 12.15
C ALA A 352 -7.74 21.29 10.65
N VAL A 353 -7.39 20.31 9.83
CA VAL A 353 -7.68 20.28 8.39
C VAL A 353 -8.62 19.13 8.09
N ILE A 354 -9.62 19.37 7.26
CA ILE A 354 -10.55 18.35 6.76
C ILE A 354 -10.50 18.32 5.25
N THR A 355 -10.44 17.11 4.70
CA THR A 355 -10.45 16.87 3.27
C THR A 355 -11.88 16.80 2.72
N ARG A 356 -12.06 17.16 1.44
CA ARG A 356 -13.39 17.24 0.81
C ARG A 356 -13.35 16.65 -0.59
N GLU A 357 -14.34 15.81 -0.90
CA GLU A 357 -14.58 15.29 -2.25
C GLU A 357 -16.08 15.30 -2.60
N GLY A 358 -16.39 15.49 -3.88
CA GLY A 358 -17.76 15.53 -4.39
C GLY A 358 -18.57 16.77 -3.98
N ALA A 359 -17.95 17.93 -3.84
CA ALA A 359 -18.62 19.22 -3.62
C ALA A 359 -19.57 19.58 -4.77
N SER A 360 -20.76 20.11 -4.47
CA SER A 360 -21.79 20.42 -5.48
C SER A 360 -21.35 21.50 -6.48
N ASN A 361 -20.47 22.39 -6.04
CA ASN A 361 -19.90 23.49 -6.82
C ASN A 361 -18.48 23.17 -7.37
N ARG A 362 -18.00 21.93 -7.22
CA ARG A 362 -16.65 21.46 -7.62
C ARG A 362 -15.49 22.14 -6.91
N LYS A 363 -15.76 22.84 -5.82
CA LYS A 363 -14.74 23.37 -4.91
C LYS A 363 -14.49 22.37 -3.78
N ASN A 364 -13.84 21.27 -4.15
CA ASN A 364 -13.45 20.19 -3.24
C ASN A 364 -12.43 20.68 -2.21
N GLY A 365 -11.12 20.58 -2.49
CA GLY A 365 -10.08 21.12 -1.63
C GLY A 365 -10.16 20.73 -0.16
N ILE A 366 -9.67 21.60 0.71
CA ILE A 366 -9.65 21.41 2.17
C ILE A 366 -10.36 22.55 2.89
N ALA A 367 -10.80 22.28 4.12
CA ALA A 367 -11.26 23.29 5.07
C ALA A 367 -10.36 23.27 6.32
N PHE A 368 -9.93 24.45 6.76
CA PHE A 368 -9.27 24.61 8.05
C PHE A 368 -10.30 24.95 9.11
N LEU A 369 -10.21 24.29 10.26
CA LEU A 369 -11.07 24.53 11.41
C LEU A 369 -10.28 25.15 12.56
N ASP A 370 -10.88 26.13 13.24
CA ASP A 370 -10.49 26.51 14.59
C ASP A 370 -11.09 25.46 15.55
N THR A 371 -10.20 24.79 16.28
CA THR A 371 -10.51 23.73 17.24
C THR A 371 -9.99 24.09 18.64
N SER A 372 -9.78 25.39 18.90
CA SER A 372 -9.43 25.91 20.23
C SER A 372 -10.49 25.58 21.28
N ASP A 373 -11.77 25.51 20.87
CA ASP A 373 -12.82 24.81 21.59
C ASP A 373 -13.10 23.47 20.87
N PRO A 374 -12.52 22.35 21.35
CA PRO A 374 -12.64 21.09 20.64
C PRO A 374 -14.06 20.52 20.65
N ALA A 375 -14.96 21.00 21.51
CA ALA A 375 -16.38 20.60 21.51
C ALA A 375 -17.17 21.22 20.34
N HIS A 376 -16.74 22.40 19.88
CA HIS A 376 -17.46 23.25 18.94
C HIS A 376 -16.54 23.79 17.83
N PRO A 377 -15.98 22.90 16.99
CA PRO A 377 -15.05 23.30 15.94
C PRO A 377 -15.75 24.19 14.90
N ARG A 378 -15.05 25.19 14.37
CA ARG A 378 -15.60 26.16 13.42
C ARG A 378 -14.74 26.28 12.18
N VAL A 379 -15.36 26.41 11.02
CA VAL A 379 -14.63 26.67 9.78
C VAL A 379 -13.96 28.04 9.88
N ALA A 380 -12.63 28.04 9.83
CA ALA A 380 -11.81 29.25 9.83
C ALA A 380 -11.56 29.75 8.40
N SER A 381 -11.25 28.83 7.48
CA SER A 381 -11.06 29.13 6.06
C SER A 381 -11.16 27.88 5.20
N GLU A 382 -11.04 28.07 3.89
CA GLU A 382 -10.96 27.00 2.91
C GLU A 382 -9.82 27.24 1.94
N TYR A 383 -9.20 26.16 1.47
CA TYR A 383 -8.29 26.19 0.33
C TYR A 383 -8.85 25.27 -0.75
N THR A 384 -9.25 25.85 -1.88
CA THR A 384 -9.87 25.12 -3.02
C THR A 384 -9.12 25.34 -4.32
N ALA A 385 -8.09 26.19 -4.31
CA ALA A 385 -7.32 26.50 -5.51
C ALA A 385 -6.51 25.25 -5.92
N THR A 386 -6.47 24.92 -7.21
CA THR A 386 -5.62 23.85 -7.79
C THR A 386 -5.91 22.40 -7.40
N VAL A 387 -6.93 22.15 -6.57
CA VAL A 387 -7.34 20.81 -6.08
C VAL A 387 -8.84 20.57 -6.30
N SER A 388 -9.32 20.89 -7.50
CA SER A 388 -10.74 20.78 -7.86
C SER A 388 -11.23 19.34 -8.00
N GLY A 389 -10.34 18.35 -8.19
CA GLY A 389 -10.74 16.94 -8.31
C GLY A 389 -11.13 16.29 -6.99
N GLY A 390 -10.64 16.80 -5.86
CA GLY A 390 -10.74 16.11 -4.58
C GLY A 390 -9.43 16.22 -3.81
N VAL A 391 -9.54 16.12 -2.49
CA VAL A 391 -8.41 15.85 -1.61
C VAL A 391 -8.80 14.61 -0.81
N HIS A 392 -7.99 13.57 -0.90
CA HIS A 392 -8.24 12.31 -0.20
C HIS A 392 -7.64 12.30 1.20
N SER A 393 -6.37 12.71 1.35
CA SER A 393 -5.68 12.74 2.64
C SER A 393 -4.99 14.09 2.89
N ALA A 394 -4.87 14.45 4.17
CA ALA A 394 -4.18 15.64 4.62
C ALA A 394 -3.46 15.40 5.94
N PHE A 395 -2.17 15.74 6.00
CA PHE A 395 -1.37 15.65 7.22
C PHE A 395 -0.79 17.02 7.61
N ILE A 396 -0.99 17.44 8.86
CA ILE A 396 -0.40 18.66 9.40
C ILE A 396 0.96 18.35 10.05
N ASP A 397 2.01 19.07 9.63
CA ASP A 397 3.27 19.16 10.35
C ASP A 397 3.68 20.63 10.53
N GLY A 398 3.73 21.07 11.79
CA GLY A 398 3.95 22.46 12.14
C GLY A 398 2.91 23.41 11.52
N ARG A 399 3.35 24.28 10.61
CA ARG A 399 2.53 25.29 9.90
C ARG A 399 2.10 24.88 8.50
N PHE A 400 2.43 23.65 8.09
CA PHE A 400 2.19 23.16 6.73
C PHE A 400 1.20 22.01 6.76
N ALA A 401 0.25 22.04 5.83
CA ALA A 401 -0.62 20.92 5.52
C ALA A 401 -0.11 20.30 4.21
N TYR A 402 0.22 19.01 4.28
CA TYR A 402 0.62 18.18 3.15
C TYR A 402 -0.61 17.44 2.69
N ILE A 403 -1.08 17.72 1.48
CA ILE A 403 -2.36 17.21 0.99
C ILE A 403 -2.20 16.49 -0.34
N THR A 404 -3.07 15.51 -0.57
CA THR A 404 -3.19 14.84 -1.86
C THR A 404 -3.99 15.71 -2.84
N ASP A 405 -3.87 15.42 -4.12
CA ASP A 405 -4.71 16.01 -5.17
C ASP A 405 -5.22 14.89 -6.07
N ASP A 406 -6.50 14.56 -5.95
CA ASP A 406 -7.11 13.43 -6.67
C ASP A 406 -7.19 13.70 -8.18
N ALA A 407 -7.12 14.98 -8.58
CA ALA A 407 -7.12 15.36 -9.98
C ALA A 407 -5.83 14.98 -10.67
N THR A 408 -4.68 15.18 -10.01
CA THR A 408 -3.37 15.04 -10.66
C THR A 408 -2.51 13.93 -10.04
N GLY A 409 -2.93 13.42 -8.89
CA GLY A 409 -2.20 12.46 -8.09
C GLY A 409 -1.00 13.05 -7.34
N SER A 410 -0.82 14.36 -7.33
CA SER A 410 0.40 14.99 -6.83
C SER A 410 0.28 15.52 -5.40
N LEU A 411 1.42 15.71 -4.74
CA LEU A 411 1.51 16.35 -3.44
C LEU A 411 1.33 17.87 -3.60
N ARG A 412 0.53 18.46 -2.72
CA ARG A 412 0.47 19.92 -2.50
C ARG A 412 0.89 20.23 -1.08
N VAL A 413 1.60 21.34 -0.91
CA VAL A 413 2.03 21.83 0.41
C VAL A 413 1.41 23.19 0.64
N ILE A 414 0.53 23.27 1.65
CA ILE A 414 -0.22 24.47 1.99
C ILE A 414 0.35 25.08 3.26
N ASP A 415 0.84 26.31 3.17
CA ASP A 415 1.24 27.13 4.32
C ASP A 415 0.00 27.80 4.90
N PHE A 416 -0.31 27.49 6.16
CA PHE A 416 -1.44 28.05 6.89
C PHE A 416 -0.99 28.90 8.10
N HIS A 417 0.20 29.49 8.05
CA HIS A 417 0.66 30.39 9.11
C HIS A 417 -0.35 31.47 9.50
N ASP A 418 -1.06 32.00 8.51
CA ASP A 418 -2.35 32.64 8.71
C ASP A 418 -3.43 31.65 8.26
N VAL A 419 -4.12 31.03 9.23
CA VAL A 419 -5.17 30.05 8.98
C VAL A 419 -6.35 30.66 8.23
N THR A 420 -6.52 31.98 8.22
CA THR A 420 -7.60 32.65 7.49
C THR A 420 -7.27 32.89 6.01
N SER A 421 -6.00 32.76 5.64
CA SER A 421 -5.51 32.98 4.27
C SER A 421 -4.45 31.94 3.87
N PRO A 422 -4.79 30.64 3.84
CA PRO A 422 -3.85 29.58 3.47
C PRO A 422 -3.42 29.69 2.00
N ARG A 423 -2.18 29.27 1.71
CA ARG A 423 -1.61 29.34 0.35
C ARG A 423 -0.75 28.13 0.02
N GLU A 424 -0.79 27.71 -1.24
CA GLU A 424 0.16 26.71 -1.74
C GLU A 424 1.56 27.33 -1.80
N VAL A 425 2.54 26.60 -1.27
CA VAL A 425 3.96 26.99 -1.26
C VAL A 425 4.86 25.97 -1.92
N GLY A 426 4.38 24.74 -2.11
CA GLY A 426 5.16 23.66 -2.69
C GLY A 426 4.28 22.63 -3.38
N ARG A 427 4.88 21.94 -4.34
CA ARG A 427 4.25 20.90 -5.15
C ARG A 427 5.28 19.86 -5.52
N TRP A 428 4.89 18.59 -5.51
CA TRP A 428 5.76 17.52 -5.99
C TRP A 428 4.97 16.37 -6.60
N ALA A 429 5.49 15.79 -7.67
CA ALA A 429 4.97 14.58 -8.29
C ALA A 429 6.14 13.74 -8.85
N PRO A 430 5.98 12.42 -8.98
CA PRO A 430 6.92 11.58 -9.70
C PRO A 430 7.12 12.06 -11.15
N ASP A 431 8.32 11.88 -11.69
CA ASP A 431 8.66 12.26 -13.07
C ASP A 431 8.02 11.29 -14.09
N ARG A 432 6.71 11.43 -14.27
CA ARG A 432 5.89 10.79 -15.30
C ARG A 432 4.91 11.83 -15.82
N GLN A 433 4.63 11.84 -17.13
CA GLN A 433 3.63 12.76 -17.68
C GLN A 433 2.25 12.44 -17.05
N THR A 434 1.80 13.29 -16.13
CA THR A 434 0.40 13.34 -15.67
C THR A 434 -0.46 13.66 -16.89
N GLN A 435 -1.22 12.68 -17.40
CA GLN A 435 -2.25 12.96 -18.40
C GLN A 435 -3.51 13.36 -17.66
N THR A 436 -3.72 14.67 -17.52
CA THR A 436 -4.88 15.25 -16.86
C THR A 436 -6.11 15.16 -17.76
N PHE A 437 -7.18 14.54 -17.28
CA PHE A 437 -8.51 14.60 -17.91
C PHE A 437 -9.14 15.96 -17.62
N ARG A 438 -10.13 16.38 -18.41
CA ARG A 438 -11.17 17.35 -18.00
C ARG A 438 -12.51 16.69 -18.28
N SER A 439 -13.47 16.73 -17.37
CA SER A 439 -14.85 16.38 -17.68
C SER A 439 -15.45 17.44 -18.62
N PRO A 440 -16.55 17.15 -19.33
CA PRO A 440 -17.29 18.15 -20.11
C PRO A 440 -17.73 19.38 -19.30
N GLU A 441 -17.84 19.22 -17.98
CA GLU A 441 -18.18 20.29 -17.05
C GLU A 441 -16.93 20.88 -16.34
N GLY A 442 -15.72 20.39 -16.63
CA GLY A 442 -14.44 20.97 -16.20
C GLY A 442 -13.63 20.21 -15.12
N ASP A 443 -13.99 19.00 -14.71
CA ASP A 443 -13.28 18.27 -13.62
C ASP A 443 -12.03 17.56 -14.10
N GLU A 444 -10.90 17.77 -13.43
CA GLU A 444 -9.64 17.13 -13.78
C GLU A 444 -9.41 15.80 -13.02
N PHE A 445 -8.93 14.75 -13.71
CA PHE A 445 -8.61 13.42 -13.11
C PHE A 445 -7.31 12.85 -13.71
N VAL A 446 -6.62 11.92 -13.03
CA VAL A 446 -5.46 11.17 -13.54
C VAL A 446 -5.50 9.72 -13.01
N GLY A 447 -5.54 8.73 -13.91
CA GLY A 447 -5.48 7.31 -13.53
C GLY A 447 -4.04 6.83 -13.26
N GLY A 448 -3.83 6.08 -12.18
CA GLY A 448 -2.57 5.37 -11.90
C GLY A 448 -1.46 6.17 -11.19
N LEU A 449 -1.70 7.43 -10.81
CA LEU A 449 -0.73 8.30 -10.12
C LEU A 449 -1.24 8.80 -8.76
N MET A 450 -2.21 8.14 -8.12
CA MET A 450 -2.84 8.63 -6.90
C MET A 450 -1.91 8.53 -5.69
N LEU A 451 -1.47 9.70 -5.20
CA LEU A 451 -1.00 9.84 -3.83
C LEU A 451 -2.20 9.65 -2.91
N HIS A 452 -2.08 8.74 -1.95
CA HIS A 452 -3.21 8.28 -1.16
C HIS A 452 -3.15 8.69 0.31
N ASP A 453 -1.97 8.58 0.90
CA ASP A 453 -1.72 8.92 2.30
C ASP A 453 -0.31 9.48 2.46
N VAL A 454 -0.15 10.35 3.45
CA VAL A 454 1.11 11.02 3.76
C VAL A 454 1.32 11.13 5.26
N GLN A 455 2.57 10.96 5.69
CA GLN A 455 3.00 11.29 7.03
C GLN A 455 4.33 12.02 6.97
N VAL A 456 4.46 13.12 7.73
CA VAL A 456 5.73 13.81 7.93
C VAL A 456 6.31 13.45 9.29
N ARG A 457 7.59 13.11 9.31
CA ARG A 457 8.35 12.86 10.54
C ARG A 457 9.80 13.27 10.37
N ASP A 458 10.29 14.08 11.31
CA ASP A 458 11.68 14.57 11.34
C ASP A 458 12.11 15.27 10.03
N GLY A 459 11.19 15.99 9.38
CA GLY A 459 11.43 16.69 8.12
C GLY A 459 11.46 15.79 6.87
N LEU A 460 11.13 14.51 7.01
CA LEU A 460 10.93 13.56 5.91
C LEU A 460 9.43 13.28 5.74
N LEU A 461 8.95 13.33 4.50
CA LEU A 461 7.61 12.92 4.13
C LEU A 461 7.65 11.50 3.60
N TYR A 462 6.81 10.64 4.16
CA TYR A 462 6.54 9.27 3.73
C TYR A 462 5.19 9.27 3.02
N ALA A 463 5.13 8.73 1.81
CA ALA A 463 3.94 8.76 0.97
C ALA A 463 3.56 7.37 0.46
N GLY A 464 2.30 7.00 0.68
CA GLY A 464 1.65 5.86 0.04
C GLY A 464 1.15 6.27 -1.34
N TRP A 465 1.89 5.90 -2.38
CA TRP A 465 1.64 6.39 -3.74
C TRP A 465 1.19 5.26 -4.65
N TRP A 466 0.08 4.59 -4.33
CA TRP A 466 -0.51 3.48 -5.08
C TRP A 466 0.53 2.60 -5.81
N ARG A 467 0.69 2.79 -7.13
CA ARG A 467 1.59 1.99 -8.00
C ARG A 467 3.06 2.38 -7.92
N ASP A 468 3.35 3.60 -7.49
CA ASP A 468 4.71 4.07 -7.20
C ASP A 468 5.21 3.63 -5.82
N GLY A 469 4.36 2.96 -5.03
CA GLY A 469 4.74 2.32 -3.78
C GLY A 469 5.03 3.35 -2.69
N LEU A 470 6.07 3.08 -1.89
CA LEU A 470 6.54 4.03 -0.88
C LEU A 470 7.48 5.05 -1.53
N ILE A 471 7.14 6.34 -1.43
CA ILE A 471 8.03 7.45 -1.77
C ILE A 471 8.44 8.17 -0.49
N VAL A 472 9.73 8.51 -0.38
CA VAL A 472 10.27 9.33 0.69
C VAL A 472 10.80 10.63 0.10
N LEU A 473 10.31 11.76 0.61
CA LEU A 473 10.75 13.10 0.23
C LEU A 473 11.44 13.79 1.42
N ASP A 474 12.48 14.56 1.12
CA ASP A 474 13.04 15.55 2.02
C ASP A 474 12.17 16.81 1.91
N VAL A 475 11.50 17.15 3.01
CA VAL A 475 10.66 18.35 3.13
C VAL A 475 11.19 19.29 4.21
N GLY A 476 12.45 19.13 4.63
CA GLY A 476 13.07 19.95 5.67
C GLY A 476 14.04 19.20 6.59
N ASN A 477 14.32 17.93 6.34
CA ASN A 477 15.34 17.17 7.05
C ASN A 477 16.76 17.60 6.65
N GLY A 478 16.95 17.98 5.37
CA GLY A 478 18.20 18.51 4.84
C GLY A 478 19.11 17.48 4.16
N ILE A 479 18.77 16.18 4.19
CA ILE A 479 19.55 15.10 3.54
C ILE A 479 19.71 15.28 2.02
N LYS A 480 18.71 15.87 1.34
CA LYS A 480 18.75 16.22 -0.08
C LYS A 480 18.58 17.73 -0.32
N GLY A 481 18.63 18.54 0.75
CA GLY A 481 18.37 19.98 0.68
C GLY A 481 16.92 20.34 0.37
N GLY A 482 15.99 19.46 0.73
CA GLY A 482 14.56 19.66 0.55
C GLY A 482 13.96 20.64 1.56
N SER A 483 12.77 21.14 1.23
CA SER A 483 11.98 22.05 2.07
C SER A 483 10.49 21.88 1.76
N PRO A 484 9.57 22.40 2.57
CA PRO A 484 8.14 22.35 2.24
C PRO A 484 7.82 23.06 0.91
N GLN A 485 8.59 24.10 0.56
CA GLN A 485 8.45 24.84 -0.70
C GLN A 485 9.01 24.08 -1.91
N LYS A 486 10.01 23.24 -1.67
CA LYS A 486 10.69 22.46 -2.69
C LYS A 486 10.98 21.06 -2.14
N PRO A 487 9.97 20.17 -2.11
CA PRO A 487 10.19 18.78 -1.74
C PRO A 487 11.17 18.12 -2.71
N VAL A 488 12.07 17.28 -2.19
CA VAL A 488 13.08 16.59 -3.00
C VAL A 488 13.02 15.09 -2.75
N LEU A 489 13.04 14.30 -3.82
CA LEU A 489 13.04 12.83 -3.72
C LEU A 489 14.30 12.33 -2.99
N VAL A 490 14.10 11.52 -1.95
CA VAL A 490 15.16 10.81 -1.24
C VAL A 490 15.27 9.39 -1.78
N SER A 491 14.15 8.65 -1.75
CA SER A 491 14.10 7.25 -2.17
C SER A 491 12.70 6.83 -2.59
N GLN A 492 12.62 5.70 -3.28
CA GLN A 492 11.38 5.07 -3.70
C GLN A 492 11.51 3.55 -3.61
N LEU A 493 10.49 2.89 -3.07
CA LEU A 493 10.35 1.43 -3.04
C LEU A 493 9.02 1.03 -3.68
N ARG A 494 9.08 0.41 -4.86
CA ARG A 494 7.90 -0.12 -5.56
C ARG A 494 7.55 -1.53 -5.11
N PHE A 495 6.26 -1.85 -5.14
CA PHE A 495 5.74 -3.19 -4.86
C PHE A 495 5.15 -3.81 -6.13
N ASN A 496 5.39 -5.11 -6.34
CA ASN A 496 4.86 -5.85 -7.47
C ASN A 496 3.45 -6.39 -7.17
N TYR A 497 2.44 -5.55 -7.30
CA TYR A 497 1.05 -5.93 -7.00
C TYR A 497 0.48 -7.01 -7.92
N HIS A 498 0.98 -7.15 -9.16
CA HIS A 498 0.55 -8.24 -10.04
C HIS A 498 1.00 -9.59 -9.49
N GLU A 499 2.23 -9.67 -8.96
CA GLU A 499 2.73 -10.87 -8.28
C GLU A 499 2.00 -11.14 -6.96
N LEU A 500 1.60 -10.09 -6.24
CA LEU A 500 0.89 -10.23 -4.95
C LEU A 500 -0.56 -10.69 -5.12
N TYR A 501 -1.31 -10.10 -6.07
CA TYR A 501 -2.77 -10.27 -6.15
C TYR A 501 -3.26 -10.86 -7.47
N GLY A 502 -2.43 -10.85 -8.52
CA GLY A 502 -2.83 -11.30 -9.86
C GLY A 502 -3.79 -10.34 -10.59
N PRO A 503 -4.33 -10.75 -11.74
CA PRO A 503 -5.25 -9.93 -12.51
C PRO A 503 -6.64 -9.83 -11.84
N GLY A 504 -7.34 -8.72 -12.08
CA GLY A 504 -8.71 -8.51 -11.60
C GLY A 504 -8.83 -7.72 -10.30
N TRP A 505 -7.72 -7.18 -9.79
CA TRP A 505 -7.66 -6.38 -8.57
C TRP A 505 -7.12 -4.97 -8.84
N LEU A 506 -7.81 -3.97 -8.31
CA LEU A 506 -7.24 -2.64 -8.05
C LEU A 506 -6.40 -2.79 -6.79
N ALA A 507 -5.13 -2.40 -6.83
CA ALA A 507 -4.21 -2.60 -5.70
C ALA A 507 -3.23 -1.44 -5.64
N GLY A 508 -2.92 -0.93 -4.45
CA GLY A 508 -1.93 0.13 -4.33
C GLY A 508 -1.50 0.36 -2.89
N ALA A 509 -0.35 1.01 -2.74
CA ALA A 509 0.13 1.51 -1.47
C ALA A 509 -0.84 2.61 -1.04
N HIS A 510 -1.45 2.39 0.10
CA HIS A 510 -2.55 3.17 0.62
C HIS A 510 -2.11 3.91 1.86
N ALA A 511 -1.92 3.21 2.98
CA ALA A 511 -1.62 3.82 4.28
C ALA A 511 -0.11 3.80 4.55
N VAL A 512 0.42 4.84 5.19
CA VAL A 512 1.82 4.90 5.63
C VAL A 512 1.95 5.34 7.07
N PHE A 513 2.74 4.60 7.86
CA PHE A 513 3.06 5.00 9.22
C PHE A 513 4.52 4.70 9.58
N ARG A 514 5.25 5.75 9.97
CA ARG A 514 6.66 5.76 10.35
C ARG A 514 6.81 5.61 11.85
N TYR A 515 7.48 4.52 12.27
CA TYR A 515 7.79 4.23 13.67
C TYR A 515 9.21 3.63 13.81
N ASN A 516 10.04 4.22 14.67
CA ASN A 516 11.44 3.82 14.94
C ASN A 516 12.37 3.75 13.73
N ASN A 517 12.64 2.59 13.13
CA ASN A 517 13.37 2.47 11.86
C ASN A 517 12.52 1.83 10.75
N TYR A 518 11.21 1.75 10.97
CA TYR A 518 10.29 1.10 10.07
C TYR A 518 9.25 2.08 9.52
N VAL A 519 8.88 1.85 8.27
CA VAL A 519 7.65 2.37 7.67
C VAL A 519 6.73 1.18 7.43
N PHE A 520 5.53 1.22 8.01
CA PHE A 520 4.46 0.29 7.73
C PHE A 520 3.67 0.83 6.55
N VAL A 521 3.54 0.05 5.49
CA VAL A 521 2.80 0.43 4.27
C VAL A 521 1.66 -0.55 4.07
N GLY A 522 0.42 -0.09 4.23
CA GLY A 522 -0.77 -0.89 3.97
C GLY A 522 -1.14 -0.85 2.49
N ASP A 523 -1.44 -2.01 1.91
CA ASP A 523 -2.05 -2.09 0.59
C ASP A 523 -3.57 -1.95 0.68
N GLU A 524 -4.16 -1.14 -0.18
CA GLU A 524 -5.60 -1.14 -0.42
C GLU A 524 -5.89 -1.92 -1.70
N VAL A 525 -6.68 -2.98 -1.57
CA VAL A 525 -6.97 -3.89 -2.68
C VAL A 525 -8.45 -4.17 -2.80
N PHE A 526 -9.03 -3.71 -3.90
CA PHE A 526 -10.43 -3.91 -4.25
C PHE A 526 -10.54 -4.76 -5.50
N PRO A 527 -11.61 -5.56 -5.64
CA PRO A 527 -11.87 -6.18 -6.93
C PRO A 527 -12.04 -5.08 -7.96
N ALA A 528 -11.63 -5.34 -9.21
CA ALA A 528 -11.75 -4.39 -10.32
C ALA A 528 -13.18 -3.84 -10.53
N GLN A 529 -14.18 -4.53 -9.97
CA GLN A 529 -15.58 -4.13 -9.95
C GLN A 529 -16.15 -4.28 -8.54
N PHE A 530 -16.59 -3.18 -7.93
CA PHE A 530 -17.28 -3.15 -6.65
C PHE A 530 -18.27 -1.98 -6.57
N ASP A 531 -19.23 -2.07 -5.65
CA ASP A 531 -20.18 -0.99 -5.39
C ASP A 531 -20.08 -0.59 -3.91
N LEU A 532 -19.60 0.63 -3.66
CA LEU A 532 -19.48 1.19 -2.32
C LEU A 532 -20.86 1.48 -1.69
N SER A 533 -21.89 1.69 -2.50
CA SER A 533 -23.26 1.90 -2.04
C SER A 533 -24.03 0.61 -1.78
N SER A 534 -23.55 -0.52 -2.31
CA SER A 534 -24.17 -1.83 -2.09
C SER A 534 -24.19 -2.17 -0.60
N ARG A 535 -25.22 -2.89 -0.17
CA ARG A 535 -25.28 -3.48 1.18
C ARG A 535 -24.63 -4.86 1.27
N ASP A 536 -24.14 -5.39 0.15
CA ASP A 536 -23.44 -6.66 0.10
C ASP A 536 -21.99 -6.54 0.61
N ARG A 537 -21.38 -7.69 0.89
CA ARG A 537 -19.95 -7.76 1.25
C ARG A 537 -19.09 -7.36 0.04
N ILE A 538 -18.12 -6.47 0.27
CA ILE A 538 -17.04 -6.21 -0.67
C ILE A 538 -15.85 -7.10 -0.27
N PRO A 539 -15.37 -7.99 -1.15
CA PRO A 539 -14.22 -8.84 -0.87
C PRO A 539 -12.94 -8.03 -1.08
N VAL A 540 -12.49 -7.29 -0.07
CA VAL A 540 -11.21 -6.58 -0.12
C VAL A 540 -10.05 -7.47 0.32
N GLN A 541 -8.85 -7.12 -0.14
CA GLN A 541 -7.58 -7.72 0.24
C GLN A 541 -6.58 -6.62 0.58
N GLY A 542 -5.38 -6.99 1.04
CA GLY A 542 -4.32 -6.05 1.32
C GLY A 542 -3.44 -6.51 2.45
N ILE A 543 -2.12 -6.48 2.23
CA ILE A 543 -1.12 -6.79 3.25
C ILE A 543 -0.50 -5.50 3.79
N VAL A 544 0.13 -5.58 4.97
CA VAL A 544 1.03 -4.54 5.45
C VAL A 544 2.46 -4.94 5.14
N HIS A 545 3.16 -4.14 4.35
CA HIS A 545 4.61 -4.26 4.16
C HIS A 545 5.32 -3.56 5.33
N VAL A 546 6.34 -4.22 5.88
CA VAL A 546 7.24 -3.59 6.86
C VAL A 546 8.55 -3.26 6.16
N VAL A 547 8.82 -1.97 6.03
CA VAL A 547 9.99 -1.44 5.30
C VAL A 547 10.99 -0.90 6.31
N ASP A 548 12.18 -1.49 6.35
CA ASP A 548 13.33 -0.97 7.10
C ASP A 548 13.91 0.23 6.34
N VAL A 549 13.99 1.36 7.03
CA VAL A 549 14.50 2.63 6.53
C VAL A 549 15.70 3.12 7.34
N THR A 550 16.42 2.21 8.00
CA THR A 550 17.69 2.54 8.68
C THR A 550 18.69 3.17 7.69
N ASP A 551 18.72 2.68 6.44
CA ASP A 551 19.29 3.38 5.28
C ASP A 551 18.15 3.99 4.47
N ILE A 552 17.85 5.28 4.71
CA ILE A 552 16.71 5.98 4.13
C ILE A 552 16.82 6.16 2.61
N GLU A 553 18.04 6.12 2.06
CA GLU A 553 18.28 6.21 0.62
C GLU A 553 18.06 4.85 -0.07
N ARG A 554 18.06 3.76 0.71
CA ARG A 554 17.91 2.37 0.24
C ARG A 554 16.91 1.58 1.10
N PRO A 555 15.65 2.01 1.15
CA PRO A 555 14.61 1.31 1.92
C PRO A 555 14.47 -0.14 1.46
N ARG A 556 14.24 -1.05 2.40
CA ARG A 556 14.09 -2.48 2.10
C ARG A 556 12.90 -3.07 2.83
N ARG A 557 12.05 -3.82 2.12
CA ARG A 557 11.02 -4.64 2.76
C ARG A 557 11.67 -5.78 3.55
N VAL A 558 11.33 -5.91 4.83
CA VAL A 558 11.93 -6.88 5.76
C VAL A 558 10.94 -7.87 6.35
N ALA A 559 9.67 -7.47 6.44
CA ALA A 559 8.59 -8.30 6.95
C ALA A 559 7.27 -7.95 6.26
N THR A 560 6.26 -8.79 6.48
CA THR A 560 4.87 -8.54 6.08
C THR A 560 3.92 -8.93 7.21
N TYR A 561 2.76 -8.30 7.27
CA TYR A 561 1.60 -8.84 7.97
C TYR A 561 0.51 -9.07 6.92
N ASP A 562 0.07 -10.32 6.79
CA ASP A 562 -0.77 -10.78 5.68
C ASP A 562 -1.88 -11.68 6.23
N ILE A 563 -3.11 -11.20 6.12
CA ILE A 563 -4.33 -11.99 6.26
C ILE A 563 -4.91 -12.16 4.84
N PRO A 564 -4.88 -13.36 4.25
CA PRO A 564 -5.19 -13.54 2.82
C PRO A 564 -6.61 -13.11 2.40
N GLU A 565 -7.59 -13.17 3.31
CA GLU A 565 -9.00 -12.93 3.00
C GLU A 565 -9.52 -11.54 3.42
N ALA A 566 -8.62 -10.60 3.74
CA ALA A 566 -9.00 -9.25 4.15
C ALA A 566 -7.96 -8.18 3.78
N GLY A 567 -8.33 -6.91 3.92
CA GLY A 567 -7.48 -5.78 3.54
C GLY A 567 -7.07 -4.89 4.70
N ALA A 568 -5.80 -4.50 4.72
CA ALA A 568 -5.27 -3.48 5.60
C ALA A 568 -5.85 -2.09 5.26
N HIS A 569 -5.93 -1.23 6.26
CA HIS A 569 -6.28 0.18 6.08
C HIS A 569 -5.42 1.04 7.01
N ASN A 570 -5.98 2.06 7.65
CA ASN A 570 -5.21 3.06 8.40
C ASN A 570 -4.53 2.42 9.61
N ILE A 571 -3.25 2.78 9.76
CA ILE A 571 -2.31 2.19 10.69
C ILE A 571 -1.92 3.25 11.71
N TRP A 572 -1.85 2.85 12.97
CA TRP A 572 -1.24 3.62 14.04
C TRP A 572 -0.24 2.74 14.79
N VAL A 573 0.93 3.28 15.11
CA VAL A 573 1.94 2.55 15.90
C VAL A 573 2.43 3.39 17.07
N GLU A 574 2.31 2.85 18.27
CA GLU A 574 2.78 3.44 19.53
C GLU A 574 3.25 2.34 20.47
N ASP A 575 4.32 2.58 21.22
CA ASP A 575 4.85 1.65 22.24
C ASP A 575 5.01 0.19 21.76
N ASP A 576 5.57 0.04 20.55
CA ASP A 576 5.79 -1.24 19.87
C ASP A 576 4.50 -2.05 19.58
N VAL A 577 3.34 -1.39 19.58
CA VAL A 577 2.05 -1.97 19.23
C VAL A 577 1.47 -1.25 18.02
N MET A 578 1.14 -2.03 16.99
CA MET A 578 0.42 -1.55 15.82
C MET A 578 -1.08 -1.79 15.99
N TYR A 579 -1.87 -0.73 15.81
CA TYR A 579 -3.32 -0.73 15.80
C TYR A 579 -3.78 -0.40 14.38
N MET A 580 -4.75 -1.13 13.86
CA MET A 580 -5.22 -0.85 12.49
C MET A 580 -6.66 -1.28 12.26
N GLY A 581 -7.30 -0.57 11.33
CA GLY A 581 -8.44 -1.09 10.60
C GLY A 581 -7.99 -2.14 9.60
N TYR A 582 -8.75 -3.22 9.49
CA TYR A 582 -8.50 -4.27 8.51
C TYR A 582 -9.78 -4.61 7.73
N TYR A 583 -10.52 -3.57 7.34
CA TYR A 583 -11.79 -3.64 6.60
C TYR A 583 -12.69 -4.80 7.05
N ASN A 584 -12.89 -5.80 6.18
CA ASN A 584 -13.80 -6.93 6.37
C ASN A 584 -13.32 -7.95 7.42
N ALA A 585 -12.12 -7.76 7.98
CA ALA A 585 -11.63 -8.50 9.11
C ALA A 585 -11.96 -7.80 10.45
N GLY A 586 -12.34 -6.52 10.43
CA GLY A 586 -12.52 -5.69 11.61
C GLY A 586 -11.20 -5.12 12.13
N ALA A 587 -11.15 -4.81 13.43
CA ALA A 587 -10.00 -4.19 14.08
C ALA A 587 -8.90 -5.19 14.42
N ARG A 588 -7.63 -4.75 14.34
CA ARG A 588 -6.44 -5.57 14.62
C ARG A 588 -5.44 -4.84 15.52
N VAL A 589 -4.78 -5.61 16.38
CA VAL A 589 -3.70 -5.16 17.27
C VAL A 589 -2.53 -6.13 17.17
N VAL A 590 -1.34 -5.65 16.85
CA VAL A 590 -0.17 -6.47 16.49
C VAL A 590 1.08 -6.04 17.26
N ASP A 591 1.82 -7.01 17.80
CA ASP A 591 3.12 -6.82 18.44
C ASP A 591 4.20 -6.57 17.39
N VAL A 592 4.65 -5.32 17.29
CA VAL A 592 5.72 -4.88 16.38
C VAL A 592 7.02 -4.58 17.13
N SER A 593 7.21 -5.16 18.32
CA SER A 593 8.45 -5.04 19.10
C SER A 593 9.63 -5.82 18.51
N GLY A 594 10.83 -5.28 18.75
CA GLY A 594 12.11 -5.87 18.36
C GLY A 594 12.44 -5.70 16.87
N GLU A 595 13.47 -6.43 16.40
CA GLU A 595 13.77 -6.49 14.97
C GLU A 595 12.67 -7.28 14.24
N LEU A 596 12.12 -6.71 13.17
CA LEU A 596 11.04 -7.30 12.38
C LEU A 596 11.57 -7.99 11.11
N ARG A 597 11.23 -9.27 10.95
CA ARG A 597 11.59 -10.13 9.80
C ARG A 597 10.44 -11.08 9.48
N GLY A 598 10.26 -11.50 8.23
CA GLY A 598 9.31 -12.58 7.86
C GLY A 598 7.82 -12.19 7.99
N ASN A 599 6.93 -13.18 8.09
CA ASN A 599 5.48 -12.93 8.21
C ASN A 599 5.05 -12.79 9.68
N LEU A 600 4.67 -11.57 10.08
CA LEU A 600 4.29 -11.25 11.46
C LEU A 600 3.00 -11.96 11.91
N TYR A 601 2.05 -12.20 11.00
CA TYR A 601 0.82 -12.94 11.33
C TYR A 601 1.14 -14.39 11.69
N ARG A 602 1.97 -15.06 10.88
CA ARG A 602 2.38 -16.45 11.12
C ARG A 602 3.22 -16.63 12.38
N GLN A 603 3.98 -15.60 12.77
CA GLN A 603 4.75 -15.58 14.02
C GLN A 603 3.89 -15.53 15.29
N GLY A 604 2.57 -15.35 15.16
CA GLY A 604 1.68 -15.17 16.31
C GLY A 604 1.90 -13.83 17.00
N ARG A 605 2.25 -12.77 16.24
CA ARG A 605 2.36 -11.40 16.75
C ARG A 605 1.01 -10.70 16.86
N GLU A 606 -0.07 -11.24 16.29
CA GLU A 606 -1.41 -10.70 16.53
C GLU A 606 -1.76 -10.81 18.02
N ILE A 607 -1.86 -9.66 18.67
CA ILE A 607 -2.19 -9.52 20.07
C ILE A 607 -3.70 -9.71 20.25
N ALA A 608 -4.50 -9.00 19.45
CA ALA A 608 -5.94 -9.01 19.58
C ALA A 608 -6.64 -8.64 18.28
N ARG A 609 -7.91 -9.02 18.21
CA ARG A 609 -8.82 -8.66 17.13
C ARG A 609 -10.20 -8.36 17.70
N LEU A 610 -10.93 -7.48 17.03
CA LEU A 610 -12.32 -7.20 17.32
C LEU A 610 -13.13 -7.27 16.03
N TRP A 611 -14.21 -8.05 16.05
CA TRP A 611 -15.21 -8.02 15.00
C TRP A 611 -16.09 -6.78 15.19
N THR A 612 -15.94 -5.80 14.31
CA THR A 612 -16.65 -4.52 14.37
C THR A 612 -17.97 -4.53 13.61
N GLY A 613 -18.52 -5.69 13.26
CA GLY A 613 -19.84 -5.77 12.62
C GLY A 613 -20.98 -5.58 13.63
N ASP A 614 -22.00 -4.81 13.26
CA ASP A 614 -23.18 -4.54 14.08
C ASP A 614 -24.49 -4.87 13.32
N PRO A 615 -25.48 -5.53 13.93
CA PRO A 615 -26.75 -5.85 13.27
C PRO A 615 -27.57 -4.62 12.84
N LYS A 616 -27.35 -3.46 13.46
CA LYS A 616 -27.95 -2.16 13.13
C LYS A 616 -27.03 -1.25 12.30
N GLY A 617 -25.82 -1.71 12.00
CA GLY A 617 -24.91 -0.95 11.15
C GLY A 617 -25.46 -0.79 9.73
N TRP A 618 -24.91 0.17 8.99
CA TRP A 618 -25.26 0.48 7.60
C TRP A 618 -25.29 -0.78 6.70
N ARG A 619 -24.30 -1.67 6.90
CA ARG A 619 -24.29 -3.06 6.41
C ARG A 619 -24.36 -4.01 7.60
N PRO A 620 -25.54 -4.61 7.87
CA PRO A 620 -25.74 -5.43 9.05
C PRO A 620 -24.71 -6.56 9.21
N ASN A 621 -24.05 -6.60 10.36
CA ASN A 621 -23.04 -7.58 10.77
C ASN A 621 -21.78 -7.68 9.89
N LEU A 622 -21.59 -6.76 8.93
CA LEU A 622 -20.42 -6.75 8.05
C LEU A 622 -19.42 -5.68 8.53
N PRO A 623 -18.30 -6.07 9.16
CA PRO A 623 -17.28 -5.12 9.54
C PRO A 623 -16.65 -4.52 8.28
N PHE A 624 -16.25 -3.28 8.41
CA PHE A 624 -15.45 -2.57 7.44
C PHE A 624 -14.63 -1.51 8.20
N CYS A 625 -13.73 -2.00 9.06
CA CYS A 625 -12.96 -1.17 9.99
C CYS A 625 -11.92 -0.35 9.23
N TRP A 626 -11.99 0.97 9.41
CA TRP A 626 -11.21 1.96 8.67
C TRP A 626 -9.86 2.23 9.34
N GLY A 627 -9.83 2.42 10.65
CA GLY A 627 -8.61 2.81 11.33
C GLY A 627 -8.64 2.53 12.82
N ALA A 628 -7.61 3.03 13.49
CA ALA A 628 -7.47 2.95 14.92
C ALA A 628 -6.68 4.15 15.45
N GLN A 629 -7.07 4.66 16.61
CA GLN A 629 -6.28 5.64 17.37
C GLN A 629 -6.20 5.22 18.84
N PRO A 630 -5.01 4.93 19.39
CA PRO A 630 -4.81 4.82 20.82
C PRO A 630 -4.93 6.20 21.49
N HIS A 631 -5.61 6.25 22.63
CA HIS A 631 -5.77 7.48 23.41
C HIS A 631 -6.07 7.16 24.88
N LYS A 632 -5.27 7.71 25.81
CA LYS A 632 -5.43 7.56 27.27
C LYS A 632 -5.60 6.11 27.74
N GLY A 633 -4.82 5.18 27.17
CA GLY A 633 -4.85 3.76 27.52
C GLY A 633 -6.05 2.98 26.97
N LEU A 634 -6.84 3.61 26.10
CA LEU A 634 -7.90 2.99 25.31
C LEU A 634 -7.51 2.98 23.83
N ILE A 635 -8.22 2.20 23.03
CA ILE A 635 -8.06 2.12 21.58
C ILE A 635 -9.43 2.39 20.97
N TYR A 636 -9.50 3.37 20.09
CA TYR A 636 -10.70 3.76 19.38
C TYR A 636 -10.58 3.23 17.95
N PHE A 637 -11.51 2.38 17.55
CA PHE A 637 -11.61 1.85 16.20
C PHE A 637 -12.84 2.44 15.52
N ASN A 638 -12.66 3.09 14.38
CA ASN A 638 -13.73 3.50 13.48
C ASN A 638 -14.02 2.40 12.48
N ASP A 639 -15.31 2.10 12.30
CA ASP A 639 -15.80 1.14 11.32
C ASP A 639 -16.88 1.78 10.48
N ILE A 640 -16.69 1.76 9.15
CA ILE A 640 -17.54 2.49 8.21
C ILE A 640 -19.02 2.19 8.45
N ASN A 641 -19.35 0.94 8.75
CA ASN A 641 -20.73 0.50 8.82
C ASN A 641 -21.32 0.63 10.23
N SER A 642 -20.52 0.69 11.29
CA SER A 642 -21.02 0.53 12.66
C SER A 642 -20.61 1.63 13.63
N GLY A 643 -19.81 2.60 13.18
CA GLY A 643 -19.36 3.73 13.99
C GLY A 643 -18.11 3.41 14.82
N ILE A 644 -18.01 4.04 15.99
CA ILE A 644 -16.80 3.95 16.85
C ILE A 644 -16.94 2.84 17.89
N TRP A 645 -15.90 2.02 18.00
CA TRP A 645 -15.71 1.01 19.03
C TRP A 645 -14.56 1.44 19.96
N ILE A 646 -14.87 1.61 21.24
CA ILE A 646 -13.90 2.02 22.25
C ILE A 646 -13.52 0.79 23.07
N THR A 647 -12.25 0.46 23.06
CA THR A 647 -11.75 -0.77 23.67
C THR A 647 -10.58 -0.52 24.60
N LYS A 648 -10.32 -1.49 25.46
CA LYS A 648 -9.14 -1.54 26.30
C LYS A 648 -8.38 -2.83 26.00
N LEU A 649 -7.06 -2.69 25.88
CA LEU A 649 -6.15 -3.82 25.80
C LEU A 649 -5.70 -4.20 27.23
N PRO A 650 -6.12 -5.35 27.77
CA PRO A 650 -5.69 -5.77 29.09
C PRO A 650 -4.19 -6.06 29.12
N GLN A 651 -3.56 -5.91 30.29
CA GLN A 651 -2.16 -6.31 30.45
C GLN A 651 -2.00 -7.82 30.27
N LEU A 652 -0.84 -8.23 29.75
CA LEU A 652 -0.51 -9.65 29.64
C LEU A 652 -0.49 -10.27 31.04
N LYS A 653 -1.36 -11.25 31.31
CA LYS A 653 -1.29 -12.01 32.55
C LYS A 653 0.07 -12.70 32.61
N LYS A 654 0.93 -12.31 33.57
CA LYS A 654 2.13 -13.11 33.87
C LYS A 654 1.64 -14.48 34.32
N LEU A 655 2.00 -15.52 33.59
CA LEU A 655 1.80 -16.89 34.05
C LEU A 655 2.58 -17.02 35.37
N THR A 656 1.86 -17.09 36.49
CA THR A 656 2.47 -17.49 37.76
C THR A 656 3.04 -18.88 37.52
N PRO A 657 4.34 -19.13 37.75
CA PRO A 657 4.87 -20.48 37.62
C PRO A 657 4.05 -21.38 38.55
N THR A 658 3.30 -22.30 37.95
CA THR A 658 2.66 -23.39 38.70
C THR A 658 3.78 -24.13 39.39
N ASN A 659 3.84 -24.03 40.72
CA ASN A 659 4.59 -24.95 41.55
C ASN A 659 4.05 -26.36 41.26
N THR A 660 4.67 -27.07 40.32
CA THR A 660 4.63 -28.54 40.32
C THR A 660 5.49 -28.98 41.50
N SER A 661 4.88 -29.01 42.68
CA SER A 661 5.38 -29.78 43.81
C SER A 661 4.97 -31.24 43.63
N GLN A 662 6.00 -32.09 43.55
CA GLN A 662 6.04 -33.56 43.59
C GLN A 662 5.84 -34.32 42.28
#